data_AF-A0A8T2SSS3-F1
#
_entry.id   AF-A0A8T2SSS3-F1
#
_cell.length_a   1.000
_cell.length_b   1.000
_cell.length_c   1.000
_cell.angle_alpha   90.00
_cell.angle_beta   90.00
_cell.angle_gamma   90.00
#
_symmetry.space_group_name_H-M   'P 1'
#
loop_
_entity.id
_entity.type
_entity.pdbx_description
1 polymer ?
#
loop_
_entity_poly.entity_id
_entity_poly.type
_entity_poly.pdbx_seq_one_letter_code
_entity_poly.pdbx_strand_id
1 'polypeptide(L)'
;MAAGSAEAFRRAGQVLEAMSETLYVIDGGAGKGSAVKVVNQLLAGVHIASAGEAMALGARMGVNPRLLYQSIINSSGSSWMFVNRVPHMLDADYTPLSAVNIFVKDLGIVLAQGRNCRVHLHLAATAHQQFLSAASGGFAFEDDAAVVKIYEKLAGISVACEEKDSQIITPAAFTSHEPSNIKIISKQELLGTLPPQWPEDPVDQIRSSEDSKQARVLVVLDDDPTGTQTVHGITVLTEWTVESIKEEFLKQPSCFFILTNSRALSSDKASVLVRSIASNVKAAATLAERSFTIVLRGDSTLRGHFPEELDAVASVIGETDAWIICPFFPQGGRYTIHDVHYVADEDKLVPAGETEFAKDAVFGYKASNLKQWVEEKTKGRFNSKDIASISIDTLRNGGPETVCKELCRLPKGSVCIVNAASEKDISVFSAGMIQAELKGRRFLCRTAATFVSARIGLKYKAPLTPTNLGVPTCKNGGLIVVGSYVPKTTKQVEALRAQFPNSIHWLELSVPNIASGSIISRESEINHISRAADALLAAGIDTVIMTSRTLVTGKDDSDNLEINSKVSSALVEIVKRIQVYPRYLLAKGGITSSDLATKAMKASKAEVLGQALPGVPIWRLGAESRHPGMPYIVFPGNVGSSSAIAEIVASWSCKSLQIAKNILLEAANGHYAVGAFNVYNLEGISSVISAAKDEGSPAILQIHPTALRHGKGALVAACISAAKTANVPIAVHLDHGTDEQEILDAIDMGFDSIMIDCSHLPFKENLERTKRITIAAHSRNVFVEAELGRLSGTEDGLTVEEYEEKLTDPIQADEFLRETKVDALAVCIGNVHGIYPKDGPKLKFDLLQKLGEITSKHNSFLVLHGASGLSPDVIKECIKHGVRKFNVNTEVRSAYVTTLREPKKDLLDIMSCAQDAMKTVIAEKLKVFGSSGKFLNQAHV
;
A
#
# COMPACT_ATOMS: atom_id res chain seq x y z
N MET A 1 -2.70 -31.08 4.78
CA MET A 1 -2.75 -32.51 4.39
C MET A 1 -4.01 -33.13 4.95
N ALA A 2 -4.79 -33.83 4.14
CA ALA A 2 -6.00 -34.52 4.57
C ALA A 2 -6.10 -35.90 3.89
N ALA A 3 -6.78 -36.85 4.54
CA ALA A 3 -7.11 -38.15 3.94
C ALA A 3 -8.47 -38.64 4.43
N GLY A 4 -9.23 -39.30 3.56
CA GLY A 4 -10.62 -39.66 3.80
C GLY A 4 -11.24 -40.35 2.58
N SER A 5 -12.52 -40.67 2.65
CA SER A 5 -13.23 -41.21 1.48
C SER A 5 -13.48 -40.11 0.44
N ALA A 6 -13.64 -40.50 -0.83
CA ALA A 6 -13.99 -39.56 -1.91
C ALA A 6 -15.29 -38.81 -1.61
N GLU A 7 -16.26 -39.45 -0.94
CA GLU A 7 -17.50 -38.82 -0.49
C GLU A 7 -17.25 -37.73 0.58
N ALA A 8 -16.35 -37.99 1.54
CA ALA A 8 -16.01 -37.01 2.57
C ALA A 8 -15.35 -35.76 1.96
N PHE A 9 -14.45 -35.94 0.99
CA PHE A 9 -13.84 -34.82 0.27
C PHE A 9 -14.83 -34.09 -0.64
N ARG A 10 -15.82 -34.79 -1.22
CA ARG A 10 -16.87 -34.11 -1.99
C ARG A 10 -17.72 -33.18 -1.12
N ARG A 11 -17.98 -33.57 0.14
CA ARG A 11 -18.81 -32.82 1.07
C ARG A 11 -18.06 -31.74 1.85
N ALA A 12 -16.81 -31.99 2.21
CA ALA A 12 -16.01 -31.12 3.09
C ALA A 12 -14.75 -30.54 2.44
N GLY A 13 -14.43 -30.92 1.20
CA GLY A 13 -13.22 -30.50 0.49
C GLY A 13 -13.11 -28.99 0.32
N GLN A 14 -14.22 -28.32 -0.03
CA GLN A 14 -14.26 -26.86 -0.14
C GLN A 14 -13.94 -26.15 1.19
N VAL A 15 -14.37 -26.72 2.32
CA VAL A 15 -14.05 -26.19 3.65
C VAL A 15 -12.56 -26.43 3.96
N LEU A 16 -12.04 -27.62 3.66
CA LEU A 16 -10.62 -27.94 3.86
C LEU A 16 -9.69 -27.10 2.95
N GLU A 17 -10.12 -26.79 1.73
CA GLU A 17 -9.44 -25.87 0.81
C GLU A 17 -9.48 -24.44 1.33
N ALA A 18 -10.63 -23.98 1.83
CA ALA A 18 -10.73 -22.64 2.43
C ALA A 18 -9.87 -22.48 3.70
N MET A 19 -9.63 -23.57 4.45
CA MET A 19 -8.82 -23.58 5.67
C MET A 19 -7.32 -23.79 5.43
N SER A 20 -6.86 -24.00 4.18
CA SER A 20 -5.46 -24.28 3.91
C SER A 20 -4.95 -23.62 2.63
N GLU A 21 -3.75 -23.01 2.70
CA GLU A 21 -3.07 -22.41 1.54
C GLU A 21 -2.79 -23.44 0.43
N THR A 22 -2.56 -24.70 0.80
CA THR A 22 -2.46 -25.82 -0.14
C THR A 22 -3.02 -27.10 0.50
N LEU A 23 -4.11 -27.63 -0.06
CA LEU A 23 -4.69 -28.89 0.38
C LEU A 23 -4.03 -30.09 -0.32
N TYR A 24 -3.05 -30.71 0.35
CA TYR A 24 -2.53 -32.01 -0.06
C TYR A 24 -3.49 -33.14 0.33
N VAL A 25 -4.18 -33.72 -0.66
CA VAL A 25 -5.06 -34.89 -0.49
C VAL A 25 -4.24 -36.17 -0.63
N ILE A 26 -4.26 -37.03 0.39
CA ILE A 26 -3.53 -38.29 0.42
C ILE A 26 -4.49 -39.46 0.22
N ASP A 27 -4.27 -40.22 -0.86
CA ASP A 27 -5.08 -41.38 -1.19
C ASP A 27 -4.82 -42.57 -0.24
N GLY A 28 -5.84 -43.43 -0.10
CA GLY A 28 -5.79 -44.65 0.71
C GLY A 28 -6.60 -44.60 2.01
N GLY A 29 -7.54 -43.65 2.12
CA GLY A 29 -8.56 -43.61 3.17
C GLY A 29 -8.12 -42.92 4.47
N ALA A 30 -9.00 -42.95 5.47
CA ALA A 30 -8.77 -42.29 6.75
C ALA A 30 -7.47 -42.78 7.43
N GLY A 31 -6.69 -41.85 7.97
CA GLY A 31 -5.43 -42.13 8.64
C GLY A 31 -4.18 -42.02 7.75
N LYS A 32 -4.30 -41.98 6.42
CA LYS A 32 -3.13 -41.81 5.53
C LYS A 32 -2.46 -40.44 5.64
N GLY A 33 -3.24 -39.38 5.85
CA GLY A 33 -2.70 -38.06 6.16
C GLY A 33 -1.86 -38.07 7.44
N SER A 34 -2.33 -38.77 8.47
CA SER A 34 -1.56 -38.97 9.72
C SER A 34 -0.30 -39.80 9.48
N ALA A 35 -0.34 -40.83 8.61
CA ALA A 35 0.84 -41.61 8.27
C ALA A 35 1.91 -40.76 7.56
N VAL A 36 1.54 -39.89 6.62
CA VAL A 36 2.47 -38.94 5.99
C VAL A 36 3.05 -37.98 7.03
N LYS A 37 2.23 -37.49 7.97
CA LYS A 37 2.70 -36.66 9.08
C LYS A 37 3.72 -37.39 9.96
N VAL A 38 3.51 -38.67 10.26
CA VAL A 38 4.48 -39.50 11.01
C VAL A 38 5.82 -39.59 10.27
N VAL A 39 5.81 -39.81 8.95
CA VAL A 39 7.04 -39.82 8.13
C VAL A 39 7.73 -38.45 8.14
N ASN A 40 6.98 -37.36 8.06
CA ASN A 40 7.53 -36.01 8.15
C ASN A 40 8.17 -35.74 9.52
N GLN A 41 7.51 -36.13 10.61
CA GLN A 41 8.06 -35.93 11.96
C GLN A 41 9.31 -36.80 12.23
N LEU A 42 9.40 -37.97 11.61
CA LEU A 42 10.62 -38.79 11.61
C LEU A 42 11.79 -37.99 11.03
N LEU A 43 11.65 -37.48 9.80
CA LEU A 43 12.72 -36.72 9.13
C LEU A 43 13.04 -35.44 9.88
N ALA A 44 12.02 -34.72 10.34
CA ALA A 44 12.19 -33.49 11.09
C ALA A 44 13.04 -33.69 12.35
N GLY A 45 12.67 -34.67 13.19
CA GLY A 45 13.38 -34.93 14.43
C GLY A 45 14.82 -35.41 14.19
N VAL A 46 15.03 -36.29 13.20
CA VAL A 46 16.38 -36.75 12.83
C VAL A 46 17.24 -35.58 12.35
N HIS A 47 16.72 -34.69 11.50
CA HIS A 47 17.50 -33.56 10.99
C HIS A 47 17.87 -32.56 12.08
N ILE A 48 16.98 -32.27 13.04
CA ILE A 48 17.29 -31.35 14.15
C ILE A 48 18.37 -31.95 15.07
N ALA A 49 18.21 -33.23 15.43
CA ALA A 49 19.20 -34.00 16.18
C ALA A 49 20.57 -33.98 15.49
N SER A 50 20.63 -34.33 14.20
CA SER A 50 21.85 -34.29 13.39
C SER A 50 22.44 -32.88 13.28
N ALA A 51 21.59 -31.85 13.19
CA ALA A 51 22.05 -30.46 13.13
C ALA A 51 22.77 -30.06 14.44
N GLY A 52 22.18 -30.36 15.60
CA GLY A 52 22.82 -30.11 16.89
C GLY A 52 24.17 -30.83 17.01
N GLU A 53 24.22 -32.10 16.61
CA GLU A 53 25.47 -32.89 16.62
C GLU A 53 26.54 -32.31 15.68
N ALA A 54 26.16 -31.93 14.46
CA ALA A 54 27.07 -31.37 13.47
C ALA A 54 27.65 -30.02 13.91
N MET A 55 26.81 -29.16 14.48
CA MET A 55 27.23 -27.85 14.99
C MET A 55 28.17 -27.99 16.18
N ALA A 56 27.86 -28.92 17.10
CA ALA A 56 28.73 -29.24 18.22
C ALA A 56 30.09 -29.79 17.77
N LEU A 57 30.10 -30.73 16.82
CA LEU A 57 31.35 -31.27 16.27
C LEU A 57 32.18 -30.17 15.62
N GLY A 58 31.56 -29.32 14.82
CA GLY A 58 32.23 -28.19 14.18
C GLY A 58 32.86 -27.22 15.17
N ALA A 59 32.12 -26.83 16.20
CA ALA A 59 32.63 -26.00 17.30
C ALA A 59 33.80 -26.68 18.01
N ARG A 60 33.71 -27.99 18.28
CA ARG A 60 34.81 -28.78 18.90
C ARG A 60 36.06 -28.85 18.01
N MET A 61 35.90 -28.83 16.70
CA MET A 61 37.00 -28.77 15.72
C MET A 61 37.61 -27.37 15.60
N GLY A 62 37.12 -26.37 16.35
CA GLY A 62 37.59 -24.99 16.27
C GLY A 62 37.04 -24.23 15.06
N VAL A 63 36.03 -24.77 14.37
CA VAL A 63 35.35 -24.07 13.29
C VAL A 63 34.35 -23.09 13.90
N ASN A 64 34.38 -21.83 13.46
CA ASN A 64 33.40 -20.84 13.90
C ASN A 64 31.97 -21.34 13.58
N PRO A 65 31.08 -21.49 14.57
CA PRO A 65 29.75 -22.05 14.34
C PRO A 65 28.91 -21.27 13.31
N ARG A 66 28.96 -19.93 13.31
CA ARG A 66 28.21 -19.12 12.31
C ARG A 66 28.75 -19.33 10.90
N LEU A 67 30.07 -19.41 10.74
CA LEU A 67 30.68 -19.71 9.43
C LEU A 67 30.33 -21.13 8.95
N LEU A 68 30.30 -22.09 9.87
CA LEU A 68 29.91 -23.45 9.57
C LEU A 68 28.46 -23.52 9.08
N TYR A 69 27.55 -22.84 9.78
CA TYR A 69 26.15 -22.72 9.35
C TYR A 69 26.05 -22.10 7.95
N GLN A 70 26.70 -20.95 7.70
CA GLN A 70 26.69 -20.28 6.40
C GLN A 70 27.24 -21.15 5.26
N SER A 71 28.24 -21.99 5.56
CA SER A 71 28.80 -22.92 4.59
C SER A 71 27.83 -24.08 4.29
N ILE A 72 27.13 -24.58 5.30
CA ILE A 72 26.24 -25.75 5.15
C ILE A 72 24.93 -25.37 4.47
N ILE A 73 24.33 -24.20 4.73
CA ILE A 73 23.01 -23.84 4.20
C ILE A 73 22.91 -23.86 2.66
N ASN A 74 24.04 -23.60 1.99
CA ASN A 74 24.16 -23.61 0.52
C ASN A 74 24.78 -24.91 -0.03
N SER A 75 25.01 -25.90 0.84
CA SER A 75 25.59 -27.20 0.48
C SER A 75 24.50 -28.27 0.38
N SER A 76 24.86 -29.43 -0.20
CA SER A 76 24.00 -30.61 -0.21
C SER A 76 23.74 -31.20 1.18
N GLY A 77 24.50 -30.78 2.21
CA GLY A 77 24.28 -31.17 3.60
C GLY A 77 23.15 -30.39 4.31
N SER A 78 22.55 -29.41 3.64
CA SER A 78 21.47 -28.59 4.19
C SER A 78 20.13 -29.32 4.26
N SER A 79 19.28 -28.90 5.21
CA SER A 79 17.86 -29.24 5.24
C SER A 79 17.06 -28.05 5.77
N TRP A 80 15.75 -28.00 5.51
CA TRP A 80 14.90 -26.94 6.06
C TRP A 80 15.01 -26.85 7.59
N MET A 81 15.10 -27.99 8.29
CA MET A 81 15.28 -28.01 9.75
C MET A 81 16.63 -27.45 10.18
N PHE A 82 17.70 -27.72 9.42
CA PHE A 82 19.01 -27.12 9.68
C PHE A 82 18.98 -25.60 9.49
N VAL A 83 18.44 -25.13 8.35
CA VAL A 83 18.32 -23.70 8.03
C VAL A 83 17.51 -22.96 9.09
N ASN A 84 16.45 -23.59 9.58
CA ASN A 84 15.51 -22.97 10.50
C ASN A 84 15.92 -23.07 11.99
N ARG A 85 16.47 -24.20 12.46
CA ARG A 85 16.76 -24.41 13.90
C ARG A 85 18.18 -24.05 14.34
N VAL A 86 19.17 -24.15 13.45
CA VAL A 86 20.55 -23.80 13.82
C VAL A 86 20.72 -22.33 14.22
N PRO A 87 20.02 -21.33 13.62
CA PRO A 87 20.04 -19.96 14.12
C PRO A 87 19.72 -19.85 15.61
N HIS A 88 18.72 -20.59 16.11
CA HIS A 88 18.37 -20.59 17.54
C HIS A 88 19.54 -21.07 18.41
N MET A 89 20.30 -22.07 17.93
CA MET A 89 21.51 -22.57 18.60
C MET A 89 22.65 -21.53 18.61
N LEU A 90 22.81 -20.79 17.51
CA LEU A 90 23.86 -19.79 17.34
C LEU A 90 23.61 -18.52 18.15
N ASP A 91 22.34 -18.14 18.28
CA ASP A 91 21.89 -16.93 18.97
C ASP A 91 21.61 -17.18 20.47
N ALA A 92 21.68 -18.44 20.91
CA ALA A 92 21.29 -18.89 22.25
C ALA A 92 19.85 -18.52 22.63
N ASP A 93 18.98 -18.28 21.66
CA ASP A 93 17.56 -18.02 21.88
C ASP A 93 16.78 -19.34 21.79
N TYR A 94 16.38 -19.83 22.97
CA TYR A 94 15.61 -21.06 23.11
C TYR A 94 14.17 -20.80 23.55
N THR A 95 13.64 -19.60 23.24
CA THR A 95 12.23 -19.28 23.43
C THR A 95 11.39 -20.29 22.63
N PRO A 96 10.48 -21.05 23.28
CA PRO A 96 9.88 -22.22 22.66
C PRO A 96 8.85 -21.85 21.59
N LEU A 97 9.25 -21.95 20.31
CA LEU A 97 8.31 -21.99 19.17
C LEU A 97 7.80 -23.42 18.94
N SER A 98 8.65 -24.41 19.24
CA SER A 98 8.33 -25.84 19.29
C SER A 98 9.22 -26.50 20.34
N ALA A 99 8.66 -27.00 21.43
CA ALA A 99 9.45 -27.46 22.56
C ALA A 99 10.13 -28.83 22.34
N VAL A 100 11.27 -29.09 23.01
CA VAL A 100 11.94 -30.41 23.05
C VAL A 100 10.97 -31.55 23.34
N ASN A 101 10.02 -31.38 24.27
CA ASN A 101 9.01 -32.39 24.60
C ASN A 101 8.09 -32.76 23.43
N ILE A 102 7.90 -31.88 22.44
CA ILE A 102 7.13 -32.20 21.23
C ILE A 102 7.84 -33.31 20.47
N PHE A 103 9.16 -33.23 20.30
CA PHE A 103 9.94 -34.27 19.60
C PHE A 103 10.18 -35.53 20.41
N VAL A 104 10.18 -35.46 21.75
CA VAL A 104 10.06 -36.65 22.61
C VAL A 104 8.77 -37.41 22.30
N LYS A 105 7.63 -36.71 22.31
CA LYS A 105 6.33 -37.31 22.00
C LYS A 105 6.25 -37.82 20.55
N ASP A 106 6.61 -36.99 19.58
CA ASP A 106 6.43 -37.28 18.15
C ASP A 106 7.35 -38.41 17.67
N LEU A 107 8.63 -38.43 18.06
CA LEU A 107 9.52 -39.55 17.74
C LEU A 107 9.11 -40.82 18.50
N GLY A 108 8.55 -40.70 19.71
CA GLY A 108 7.91 -41.82 20.41
C GLY A 108 6.76 -42.46 19.60
N ILE A 109 5.89 -41.64 18.99
CA ILE A 109 4.82 -42.09 18.08
C ILE A 109 5.42 -42.75 16.83
N VAL A 110 6.45 -42.14 16.22
CA VAL A 110 7.17 -42.69 15.05
C VAL A 110 7.70 -44.09 15.34
N LEU A 111 8.38 -44.29 16.48
CA LEU A 111 8.93 -45.58 16.86
C LEU A 111 7.84 -46.61 17.18
N ALA A 112 6.73 -46.20 17.79
CA ALA A 112 5.58 -47.08 18.00
C ALA A 112 4.99 -47.54 16.66
N GLN A 113 4.85 -46.65 15.68
CA GLN A 113 4.40 -47.01 14.34
C GLN A 113 5.39 -47.92 13.61
N GLY A 114 6.70 -47.65 13.69
CA GLY A 114 7.74 -48.53 13.15
C GLY A 114 7.63 -49.95 13.70
N ARG A 115 7.42 -50.10 15.02
CA ARG A 115 7.18 -51.43 15.65
C ARG A 115 5.91 -52.10 15.12
N ASN A 116 4.80 -51.37 15.04
CA ASN A 116 3.54 -51.92 14.53
C ASN A 116 3.65 -52.40 13.08
N CYS A 117 4.41 -51.67 12.25
CA CYS A 117 4.65 -52.02 10.85
C CYS A 117 5.84 -52.97 10.63
N ARG A 118 6.54 -53.40 11.70
CA ARG A 118 7.77 -54.20 11.63
C ARG A 118 8.87 -53.57 10.77
N VAL A 119 8.98 -52.24 10.80
CA VAL A 119 10.04 -51.46 10.16
C VAL A 119 10.96 -50.90 11.25
N HIS A 120 12.24 -51.31 11.22
CA HIS A 120 13.23 -50.87 12.21
C HIS A 120 13.79 -49.48 11.86
N LEU A 121 13.46 -48.48 12.67
CA LEU A 121 13.81 -47.08 12.43
C LEU A 121 15.03 -46.66 13.26
N HIS A 122 16.22 -47.11 12.86
CA HIS A 122 17.45 -46.93 13.63
C HIS A 122 17.79 -45.45 13.92
N LEU A 123 17.77 -44.58 12.91
CA LEU A 123 18.09 -43.16 13.08
C LEU A 123 17.09 -42.43 13.98
N ALA A 124 15.80 -42.74 13.83
CA ALA A 124 14.75 -42.16 14.66
C ALA A 124 14.90 -42.59 16.13
N ALA A 125 15.35 -43.83 16.38
CA ALA A 125 15.60 -44.32 17.73
C ALA A 125 16.75 -43.54 18.40
N THR A 126 17.83 -43.30 17.66
CA THR A 126 18.97 -42.49 18.14
C THR A 126 18.56 -41.04 18.41
N ALA A 127 17.88 -40.40 17.45
CA ALA A 127 17.38 -39.03 17.63
C ALA A 127 16.44 -38.92 18.85
N HIS A 128 15.53 -39.89 19.03
CA HIS A 128 14.64 -39.91 20.18
C HIS A 128 15.39 -39.99 21.52
N GLN A 129 16.47 -40.77 21.60
CA GLN A 129 17.31 -40.81 22.81
C GLN A 129 18.01 -39.48 23.09
N GLN A 130 18.42 -38.74 22.04
CA GLN A 130 18.98 -37.40 22.21
C GLN A 130 17.92 -36.45 22.78
N PHE A 131 16.71 -36.40 22.22
CA PHE A 131 15.64 -35.56 22.76
C PHE A 131 15.23 -35.94 24.20
N LEU A 132 15.18 -37.25 24.53
CA LEU A 132 14.95 -37.71 25.90
C LEU A 132 16.05 -37.26 26.86
N SER A 133 17.30 -37.24 26.39
CA SER A 133 18.45 -36.77 27.16
C SER A 133 18.40 -35.25 27.40
N ALA A 134 18.01 -34.46 26.39
CA ALA A 134 17.76 -33.01 26.56
C ALA A 134 16.63 -32.74 27.56
N ALA A 135 15.50 -33.44 27.43
CA ALA A 135 14.37 -33.30 28.34
C ALA A 135 14.76 -33.65 29.78
N SER A 136 15.46 -34.77 29.97
CA SER A 136 15.98 -35.19 31.28
C SER A 136 17.07 -34.24 31.82
N GLY A 137 17.75 -33.52 30.93
CA GLY A 137 18.73 -32.49 31.25
C GLY A 137 18.12 -31.16 31.72
N GLY A 138 16.79 -31.04 31.76
CA GLY A 138 16.06 -29.84 32.20
C GLY A 138 15.55 -28.95 31.08
N PHE A 139 15.78 -29.30 29.81
CA PHE A 139 15.45 -28.46 28.64
C PHE A 139 14.10 -28.82 28.00
N ALA A 140 13.25 -29.54 28.73
CA ALA A 140 12.02 -30.13 28.18
C ALA A 140 11.03 -29.11 27.58
N PHE A 141 11.02 -27.87 28.12
CA PHE A 141 10.14 -26.78 27.71
C PHE A 141 10.82 -25.70 26.87
N GLU A 142 12.11 -25.86 26.57
CA GLU A 142 12.84 -24.98 25.67
C GLU A 142 12.61 -25.38 24.21
N ASP A 143 12.94 -24.49 23.27
CA ASP A 143 12.89 -24.78 21.83
C ASP A 143 13.63 -26.08 21.48
N ASP A 144 13.14 -26.82 20.51
CA ASP A 144 13.67 -28.13 20.12
C ASP A 144 15.14 -28.08 19.63
N ALA A 145 15.63 -26.89 19.25
CA ALA A 145 17.06 -26.62 19.02
C ALA A 145 17.93 -26.81 20.27
N ALA A 146 17.36 -26.76 21.48
CA ALA A 146 18.07 -27.00 22.75
C ALA A 146 18.63 -28.42 22.87
N VAL A 147 18.31 -29.34 21.95
CA VAL A 147 19.00 -30.64 21.84
C VAL A 147 20.53 -30.50 21.71
N VAL A 148 21.01 -29.38 21.15
CA VAL A 148 22.45 -29.06 21.06
C VAL A 148 23.12 -28.94 22.44
N LYS A 149 22.40 -28.50 23.47
CA LYS A 149 22.94 -28.26 24.81
C LYS A 149 23.47 -29.52 25.49
N ILE A 150 22.99 -30.69 25.07
CA ILE A 150 23.54 -31.98 25.52
C ILE A 150 25.02 -32.07 25.12
N TYR A 151 25.33 -31.72 23.88
CA TYR A 151 26.68 -31.78 23.34
C TYR A 151 27.56 -30.69 23.91
N GLU A 152 27.03 -29.47 24.09
CA GLU A 152 27.73 -28.38 24.76
C GLU A 152 28.19 -28.79 26.17
N LYS A 153 27.27 -29.43 26.93
CA LYS A 153 27.56 -29.94 28.27
C LYS A 153 28.55 -31.10 28.29
N LEU A 154 28.41 -32.06 27.36
CA LEU A 154 29.27 -33.25 27.31
C LEU A 154 30.68 -32.96 26.79
N ALA A 155 30.81 -32.07 25.81
CA ALA A 155 32.08 -31.75 25.16
C ALA A 155 32.75 -30.48 25.72
N GLY A 156 32.08 -29.74 26.60
CA GLY A 156 32.60 -28.50 27.18
C GLY A 156 32.84 -27.42 26.13
N ILE A 157 31.91 -27.27 25.19
CA ILE A 157 31.96 -26.32 24.08
C ILE A 157 30.74 -25.40 24.10
N SER A 158 30.82 -24.28 23.38
CA SER A 158 29.68 -23.43 23.07
C SER A 158 29.48 -23.39 21.57
N VAL A 159 28.25 -23.63 21.11
CA VAL A 159 27.82 -23.35 19.74
C VAL A 159 27.36 -21.90 19.62
N ALA A 160 26.86 -21.31 20.71
CA ALA A 160 26.56 -19.89 20.80
C ALA A 160 27.85 -19.05 20.72
N CYS A 161 27.78 -17.94 19.98
CA CYS A 161 28.90 -17.00 19.86
C CYS A 161 28.65 -15.78 20.76
N GLU A 162 29.53 -15.52 21.72
CA GLU A 162 29.61 -14.22 22.39
C GLU A 162 30.38 -13.23 21.51
N GLU A 163 29.91 -11.98 21.41
CA GLU A 163 30.51 -10.86 20.63
C GLU A 163 31.91 -10.41 21.11
N LYS A 164 32.63 -11.23 21.87
CA LYS A 164 33.95 -10.90 22.41
C LYS A 164 34.97 -11.94 21.99
N ASP A 165 35.46 -11.84 20.76
CA ASP A 165 36.86 -12.12 20.44
C ASP A 165 37.18 -11.61 19.02
N SER A 166 37.19 -10.29 18.94
CA SER A 166 37.95 -9.54 17.94
C SER A 166 39.45 -9.73 18.21
N GLN A 167 40.03 -10.85 17.79
CA GLN A 167 41.48 -11.00 17.66
C GLN A 167 41.83 -12.18 16.74
N ILE A 168 41.95 -11.91 15.45
CA ILE A 168 42.82 -12.70 14.55
C ILE A 168 43.82 -11.73 13.91
N ILE A 169 44.94 -11.61 14.62
CA ILE A 169 46.33 -11.51 14.18
C ILE A 169 46.52 -11.29 12.66
N THR A 170 47.02 -10.11 12.32
CA THR A 170 47.64 -9.78 11.03
C THR A 170 48.95 -10.55 10.82
N PRO A 171 49.24 -10.93 9.56
CA PRO A 171 50.62 -10.90 9.08
C PRO A 171 50.81 -9.80 8.03
N ALA A 172 51.93 -9.12 8.19
CA ALA A 172 52.54 -8.08 7.39
C ALA A 172 52.33 -8.12 5.86
N ALA A 173 52.13 -6.91 5.33
CA ALA A 173 52.56 -6.39 4.03
C ALA A 173 52.96 -7.42 2.95
N PHE A 174 52.08 -7.61 1.96
CA PHE A 174 52.48 -7.93 0.59
C PHE A 174 51.66 -7.10 -0.39
N THR A 175 52.36 -6.24 -1.11
CA THR A 175 51.95 -5.57 -2.34
C THR A 175 51.83 -6.59 -3.47
N SER A 176 50.62 -6.82 -4.01
CA SER A 176 50.38 -7.19 -5.42
C SER A 176 48.89 -7.41 -5.71
N HIS A 177 48.42 -6.86 -6.83
CA HIS A 177 47.09 -7.04 -7.43
C HIS A 177 46.78 -8.51 -7.77
N GLU A 178 45.63 -9.06 -7.29
CA GLU A 178 44.55 -9.73 -8.06
C GLU A 178 43.53 -10.51 -7.16
N PRO A 179 42.32 -10.88 -7.67
CA PRO A 179 41.05 -10.74 -6.97
C PRO A 179 40.61 -11.99 -6.19
N SER A 180 40.16 -11.83 -4.94
CA SER A 180 39.46 -12.91 -4.23
C SER A 180 38.45 -12.38 -3.20
N ASN A 181 37.21 -12.84 -3.35
CA ASN A 181 36.05 -12.73 -2.46
C ASN A 181 35.61 -11.31 -2.04
N ILE A 182 34.86 -10.63 -2.92
CA ILE A 182 33.93 -9.57 -2.51
C ILE A 182 32.85 -10.26 -1.66
N LYS A 183 32.73 -9.91 -0.37
CA LYS A 183 31.79 -10.56 0.56
C LYS A 183 30.52 -9.73 0.72
N ILE A 184 29.47 -10.37 1.22
CA ILE A 184 28.31 -9.68 1.81
C ILE A 184 28.79 -9.00 3.09
N ILE A 185 28.54 -7.70 3.23
CA ILE A 185 29.03 -6.85 4.34
C ILE A 185 27.84 -6.15 5.00
N SER A 186 27.92 -5.85 6.29
CA SER A 186 26.92 -5.01 6.96
C SER A 186 26.92 -3.59 6.37
N LYS A 187 25.73 -3.09 6.08
CA LYS A 187 25.49 -1.74 5.57
C LYS A 187 25.93 -0.70 6.60
N GLN A 188 25.57 -0.86 7.86
CA GLN A 188 25.97 0.09 8.91
C GLN A 188 27.48 0.13 9.08
N GLU A 189 28.14 -1.04 9.12
CA GLU A 189 29.58 -1.13 9.24
C GLU A 189 30.29 -0.45 8.07
N LEU A 190 29.92 -0.79 6.82
CA LEU A 190 30.56 -0.22 5.64
C LEU A 190 30.28 1.27 5.48
N LEU A 191 29.08 1.76 5.80
CA LEU A 191 28.78 3.19 5.75
C LEU A 191 29.52 3.97 6.84
N GLY A 192 29.77 3.35 7.99
CA GLY A 192 30.51 3.94 9.12
C GLY A 192 32.01 4.10 8.86
N THR A 193 32.59 3.34 7.92
CA THR A 193 34.02 3.50 7.55
C THR A 193 34.27 4.62 6.56
N LEU A 194 33.23 5.16 5.93
CA LEU A 194 33.36 6.21 4.92
C LEU A 194 33.66 7.58 5.55
N PRO A 195 34.42 8.46 4.87
CA PRO A 195 34.62 9.83 5.33
C PRO A 195 33.28 10.57 5.47
N PRO A 196 33.18 11.60 6.33
CA PRO A 196 31.95 12.37 6.48
C PRO A 196 31.53 13.01 5.16
N GLN A 197 30.23 13.15 4.91
CA GLN A 197 29.72 13.75 3.67
C GLN A 197 30.23 15.20 3.52
N TRP A 198 30.36 15.66 2.26
CA TRP A 198 30.74 17.04 1.96
C TRP A 198 29.86 18.03 2.76
N PRO A 199 30.45 19.04 3.41
CA PRO A 199 29.72 19.88 4.36
C PRO A 199 28.60 20.67 3.68
N GLU A 200 28.88 21.25 2.53
CA GLU A 200 27.93 22.06 1.77
C GLU A 200 27.04 21.18 0.88
N ASP A 201 25.80 21.59 0.62
CA ASP A 201 24.94 20.94 -0.37
C ASP A 201 25.01 21.72 -1.70
N PRO A 202 25.63 21.17 -2.76
CA PRO A 202 25.81 21.89 -4.02
C PRO A 202 24.51 22.11 -4.81
N VAL A 203 23.36 21.61 -4.36
CA VAL A 203 22.08 21.69 -5.09
C VAL A 203 21.73 23.13 -5.51
N ASP A 204 21.93 24.12 -4.65
CA ASP A 204 21.63 25.52 -4.99
C ASP A 204 22.65 26.10 -5.99
N GLN A 205 23.92 25.67 -5.92
CA GLN A 205 24.96 26.01 -6.91
C GLN A 205 24.61 25.40 -8.29
N ILE A 206 24.15 24.15 -8.32
CA ILE A 206 23.72 23.46 -9.54
C ILE A 206 22.57 24.22 -10.20
N ARG A 207 21.55 24.60 -9.43
CA ARG A 207 20.41 25.39 -9.94
C ARG A 207 20.86 26.70 -10.57
N SER A 208 21.73 27.45 -9.89
CA SER A 208 22.25 28.72 -10.43
C SER A 208 23.04 28.54 -11.73
N SER A 209 23.68 27.38 -11.91
CA SER A 209 24.46 27.06 -13.12
C SER A 209 23.56 26.63 -14.29
N GLU A 210 22.43 25.98 -14.00
CA GLU A 210 21.40 25.58 -14.97
C GLU A 210 20.67 26.79 -15.58
N ASP A 211 20.56 27.91 -14.86
CA ASP A 211 19.97 29.15 -15.36
C ASP A 211 20.88 29.89 -16.39
N SER A 212 22.11 29.41 -16.59
CA SER A 212 23.03 30.01 -17.55
C SER A 212 22.67 29.66 -19.00
N LYS A 213 22.88 30.60 -19.95
CA LYS A 213 22.68 30.34 -21.39
C LYS A 213 23.58 29.22 -21.94
N GLN A 214 24.65 28.87 -21.22
CA GLN A 214 25.60 27.82 -21.58
C GLN A 214 25.21 26.44 -21.00
N ALA A 215 24.19 26.36 -20.15
CA ALA A 215 23.72 25.11 -19.58
C ALA A 215 23.21 24.15 -20.67
N ARG A 216 23.58 22.88 -20.53
CA ARG A 216 23.18 21.81 -21.44
C ARG A 216 21.89 21.18 -20.91
N VAL A 217 20.87 21.11 -21.75
CA VAL A 217 19.63 20.42 -21.41
C VAL A 217 19.89 18.92 -21.27
N LEU A 218 19.44 18.32 -20.18
CA LEU A 218 19.50 16.87 -19.98
C LEU A 218 18.36 16.19 -20.76
N VAL A 219 18.72 15.37 -21.74
CA VAL A 219 17.76 14.53 -22.48
C VAL A 219 17.89 13.11 -21.97
N VAL A 220 16.92 12.68 -21.18
CA VAL A 220 16.94 11.37 -20.52
C VAL A 220 16.21 10.36 -21.39
N LEU A 221 16.91 9.34 -21.87
CA LEU A 221 16.33 8.19 -22.55
C LEU A 221 16.09 7.09 -21.51
N ASP A 222 14.83 6.84 -21.19
CA ASP A 222 14.44 5.92 -20.12
C ASP A 222 14.03 4.56 -20.70
N ASP A 223 14.79 3.51 -20.35
CA ASP A 223 14.62 2.15 -20.88
C ASP A 223 13.39 1.41 -20.30
N ASP A 224 12.74 1.98 -19.28
CA ASP A 224 11.53 1.51 -18.58
C ASP A 224 10.77 2.71 -17.98
N PRO A 225 9.43 2.81 -18.04
CA PRO A 225 8.65 3.96 -17.52
C PRO A 225 8.84 4.28 -16.04
N THR A 226 9.42 3.35 -15.29
CA THR A 226 9.72 3.51 -13.88
C THR A 226 10.94 4.37 -13.59
N GLY A 227 11.56 5.06 -14.55
CA GLY A 227 12.75 5.89 -14.28
C GLY A 227 12.50 7.30 -13.79
N THR A 228 11.25 7.75 -13.85
CA THR A 228 10.82 9.06 -13.37
C THR A 228 10.71 9.16 -11.84
N GLN A 229 11.26 8.20 -11.11
CA GLN A 229 11.05 8.00 -9.67
C GLN A 229 11.46 9.18 -8.82
N THR A 230 12.57 9.85 -9.11
CA THR A 230 13.15 10.88 -8.25
C THR A 230 12.87 12.31 -8.73
N VAL A 231 12.16 12.47 -9.85
CA VAL A 231 11.92 13.78 -10.47
C VAL A 231 10.49 14.29 -10.25
N HIS A 232 10.31 15.60 -10.36
CA HIS A 232 9.01 16.30 -10.32
C HIS A 232 9.12 17.62 -11.10
N GLY A 233 7.99 18.07 -11.67
CA GLY A 233 7.93 19.21 -12.60
C GLY A 233 8.60 18.96 -13.94
N ILE A 234 8.81 17.69 -14.33
CA ILE A 234 9.56 17.31 -15.54
C ILE A 234 8.63 16.68 -16.58
N THR A 235 8.80 17.08 -17.85
CA THR A 235 8.10 16.49 -18.99
C THR A 235 8.62 15.09 -19.30
N VAL A 236 7.71 14.15 -19.57
CA VAL A 236 7.97 12.85 -20.18
C VAL A 236 7.31 12.81 -21.54
N LEU A 237 8.10 12.58 -22.59
CA LEU A 237 7.62 12.32 -23.93
C LEU A 237 7.57 10.81 -24.17
N THR A 238 6.49 10.34 -24.79
CA THR A 238 6.36 8.94 -25.23
C THR A 238 6.39 8.84 -26.76
N GLU A 239 6.42 9.98 -27.44
CA GLU A 239 6.75 10.13 -28.85
C GLU A 239 8.04 10.95 -29.00
N TRP A 240 8.69 10.83 -30.15
CA TRP A 240 10.02 11.42 -30.38
C TRP A 240 10.16 11.98 -31.79
N THR A 241 9.13 12.63 -32.31
CA THR A 241 9.23 13.42 -33.55
C THR A 241 10.17 14.61 -33.34
N VAL A 242 10.75 15.13 -34.43
CA VAL A 242 11.65 16.30 -34.35
C VAL A 242 10.88 17.51 -33.83
N GLU A 243 9.61 17.65 -34.21
CA GLU A 243 8.71 18.72 -33.81
C GLU A 243 8.43 18.68 -32.30
N SER A 244 7.97 17.54 -31.76
CA SER A 244 7.63 17.42 -30.34
C SER A 244 8.85 17.63 -29.44
N ILE A 245 10.03 17.14 -29.85
CA ILE A 245 11.28 17.36 -29.12
C ILE A 245 11.72 18.82 -29.21
N LYS A 246 11.59 19.46 -30.38
CA LYS A 246 11.93 20.88 -30.58
C LYS A 246 11.07 21.77 -29.70
N GLU A 247 9.75 21.52 -29.64
CA GLU A 247 8.84 22.27 -28.76
C GLU A 247 9.27 22.18 -27.29
N GLU A 248 9.78 21.03 -26.85
CA GLU A 248 10.29 20.89 -25.50
C GLU A 248 11.59 21.67 -25.29
N PHE A 249 12.54 21.63 -26.24
CA PHE A 249 13.74 22.48 -26.17
C PHE A 249 13.41 23.98 -26.12
N LEU A 250 12.39 24.44 -26.84
CA LEU A 250 11.96 25.84 -26.87
C LEU A 250 11.42 26.34 -25.52
N LYS A 251 10.94 25.44 -24.64
CA LYS A 251 10.53 25.77 -23.27
C LYS A 251 11.70 26.03 -22.33
N GLN A 252 12.92 25.80 -22.80
CA GLN A 252 14.16 25.91 -22.03
C GLN A 252 14.15 25.08 -20.73
N PRO A 253 13.78 23.80 -20.78
CA PRO A 253 13.82 22.95 -19.59
C PRO A 253 15.27 22.65 -19.21
N SER A 254 15.53 22.44 -17.91
CA SER A 254 16.79 21.83 -17.46
C SER A 254 16.88 20.36 -17.90
N CYS A 255 15.74 19.66 -17.94
CA CYS A 255 15.66 18.25 -18.30
C CYS A 255 14.27 17.87 -18.83
N PHE A 256 14.23 16.89 -19.73
CA PHE A 256 13.01 16.15 -20.09
C PHE A 256 13.35 14.69 -20.41
N PHE A 257 12.35 13.82 -20.26
CA PHE A 257 12.46 12.38 -20.49
C PHE A 257 11.86 12.01 -21.84
N ILE A 258 12.44 11.01 -22.48
CA ILE A 258 11.87 10.27 -23.61
C ILE A 258 11.78 8.81 -23.15
N LEU A 259 10.56 8.31 -23.04
CA LEU A 259 10.29 6.92 -22.68
C LEU A 259 10.54 6.01 -23.88
N THR A 260 11.62 5.23 -23.86
CA THR A 260 11.96 4.33 -24.97
C THR A 260 11.35 2.94 -24.78
N ASN A 261 11.21 2.51 -23.53
CA ASN A 261 10.84 1.13 -23.17
C ASN A 261 11.72 0.08 -23.90
N SER A 262 12.98 0.43 -24.18
CA SER A 262 13.89 -0.35 -25.02
C SER A 262 14.24 -1.71 -24.41
N ARG A 263 14.13 -1.88 -23.08
CA ARG A 263 14.39 -3.16 -22.39
C ARG A 263 13.44 -4.28 -22.81
N ALA A 264 12.26 -3.95 -23.35
CA ALA A 264 11.31 -4.92 -23.88
C ALA A 264 11.65 -5.38 -25.31
N LEU A 265 12.73 -4.87 -25.92
CA LEU A 265 13.14 -5.15 -27.29
C LEU A 265 14.37 -6.07 -27.33
N SER A 266 14.68 -6.60 -28.51
CA SER A 266 15.98 -7.22 -28.76
C SER A 266 17.07 -6.15 -28.90
N SER A 267 18.33 -6.52 -28.68
CA SER A 267 19.48 -5.59 -28.74
C SER A 267 19.54 -4.79 -30.05
N ASP A 268 19.32 -5.45 -31.19
CA ASP A 268 19.31 -4.78 -32.51
C ASP A 268 18.18 -3.77 -32.63
N LYS A 269 16.97 -4.12 -32.18
CA LYS A 269 15.80 -3.24 -32.22
C LYS A 269 15.97 -2.06 -31.26
N ALA A 270 16.50 -2.29 -30.06
CA ALA A 270 16.84 -1.24 -29.10
C ALA A 270 17.87 -0.27 -29.68
N SER A 271 18.92 -0.78 -30.32
CA SER A 271 19.96 0.03 -30.96
C SER A 271 19.41 0.90 -32.09
N VAL A 272 18.55 0.34 -32.96
CA VAL A 272 17.89 1.09 -34.04
C VAL A 272 16.98 2.18 -33.47
N LEU A 273 16.19 1.85 -32.45
CA LEU A 273 15.31 2.80 -31.77
C LEU A 273 16.09 3.97 -31.17
N VAL A 274 17.11 3.67 -30.35
CA VAL A 274 17.94 4.68 -29.68
C VAL A 274 18.69 5.54 -30.69
N ARG A 275 19.19 4.96 -31.79
CA ARG A 275 19.83 5.72 -32.88
C ARG A 275 18.85 6.69 -33.56
N SER A 276 17.62 6.25 -33.79
CA SER A 276 16.57 7.10 -34.35
C SER A 276 16.23 8.26 -33.40
N ILE A 277 16.02 7.97 -32.12
CA ILE A 277 15.75 8.99 -31.10
C ILE A 277 16.91 9.99 -31.00
N ALA A 278 18.16 9.52 -30.91
CA ALA A 278 19.33 10.38 -30.84
C ALA A 278 19.46 11.29 -32.07
N SER A 279 19.07 10.80 -33.26
CA SER A 279 19.07 11.59 -34.49
C SER A 279 18.03 12.69 -34.44
N ASN A 280 16.82 12.37 -33.96
CA ASN A 280 15.74 13.35 -33.81
C ASN A 280 16.07 14.39 -32.73
N VAL A 281 16.66 13.97 -31.60
CA VAL A 281 17.15 14.88 -30.55
C VAL A 281 18.20 15.83 -31.11
N LYS A 282 19.18 15.33 -31.86
CA LYS A 282 20.23 16.17 -32.48
C LYS A 282 19.64 17.18 -33.48
N ALA A 283 18.70 16.75 -34.31
CA ALA A 283 18.01 17.61 -35.27
C ALA A 283 17.19 18.70 -34.55
N ALA A 284 16.37 18.30 -33.58
CA ALA A 284 15.54 19.21 -32.79
C ALA A 284 16.37 20.23 -31.99
N ALA A 285 17.46 19.78 -31.35
CA ALA A 285 18.37 20.65 -30.62
C ALA A 285 19.07 21.66 -31.53
N THR A 286 19.45 21.25 -32.75
CA THR A 286 20.02 22.16 -33.77
C THR A 286 19.01 23.22 -34.18
N LEU A 287 17.75 22.82 -34.44
CA LEU A 287 16.67 23.74 -34.80
C LEU A 287 16.24 24.68 -33.67
N ALA A 288 16.46 24.28 -32.41
CA ALA A 288 16.18 25.11 -31.23
C ALA A 288 17.41 25.90 -30.75
N GLU A 289 18.58 25.73 -31.38
CA GLU A 289 19.87 26.31 -30.98
C GLU A 289 20.24 26.00 -29.51
N ARG A 290 20.01 24.76 -29.07
CA ARG A 290 20.29 24.31 -27.70
C ARG A 290 21.39 23.25 -27.65
N SER A 291 22.24 23.35 -26.63
CA SER A 291 23.16 22.28 -26.26
C SER A 291 22.48 21.28 -25.35
N PHE A 292 22.87 20.01 -25.46
CA PHE A 292 22.29 18.92 -24.68
C PHE A 292 23.34 17.89 -24.23
N THR A 293 22.98 17.11 -23.22
CA THR A 293 23.69 15.91 -22.76
C THR A 293 22.69 14.75 -22.70
N ILE A 294 23.03 13.61 -23.31
CA ILE A 294 22.17 12.42 -23.26
C ILE A 294 22.48 11.61 -22.02
N VAL A 295 21.42 11.22 -21.30
CA VAL A 295 21.48 10.30 -20.18
C VAL A 295 20.65 9.07 -20.54
N LEU A 296 21.30 7.93 -20.72
CA LEU A 296 20.65 6.64 -20.82
C LEU A 296 20.33 6.17 -19.40
N ARG A 297 19.09 6.35 -18.97
CA ARG A 297 18.67 5.87 -17.66
C ARG A 297 18.35 4.38 -17.75
N GLY A 298 18.88 3.64 -16.80
CA GLY A 298 18.85 2.19 -16.75
C GLY A 298 18.34 1.59 -15.47
N ASP A 299 18.28 0.27 -15.44
CA ASP A 299 18.07 -0.46 -14.20
C ASP A 299 19.24 -0.24 -13.25
N SER A 300 18.93 0.14 -12.01
CA SER A 300 19.93 0.31 -10.97
C SER A 300 20.67 -1.01 -10.68
N THR A 301 20.10 -2.17 -10.99
CA THR A 301 20.79 -3.48 -10.90
C THR A 301 21.57 -3.86 -12.16
N LEU A 302 21.98 -2.89 -12.97
CA LEU A 302 22.85 -3.05 -14.14
C LEU A 302 22.27 -3.82 -15.33
N ARG A 303 20.96 -4.14 -15.32
CA ARG A 303 20.29 -4.78 -16.46
C ARG A 303 19.97 -3.77 -17.57
N GLY A 304 20.00 -4.24 -18.81
CA GLY A 304 19.71 -3.46 -20.01
C GLY A 304 20.75 -3.67 -21.13
N HIS A 305 20.52 -3.00 -22.26
CA HIS A 305 21.34 -3.11 -23.48
C HIS A 305 22.61 -2.26 -23.40
N PHE A 306 23.52 -2.67 -22.51
CA PHE A 306 24.86 -2.09 -22.40
C PHE A 306 25.90 -3.05 -23.01
N PRO A 307 26.80 -2.56 -23.89
CA PRO A 307 27.01 -1.16 -24.28
C PRO A 307 26.19 -0.66 -25.49
N GLU A 308 25.34 -1.49 -26.08
CA GLU A 308 24.78 -1.26 -27.41
C GLU A 308 23.98 0.05 -27.55
N GLU A 309 23.22 0.45 -26.50
CA GLU A 309 22.54 1.75 -26.50
C GLU A 309 23.50 2.94 -26.48
N LEU A 310 24.61 2.85 -25.74
CA LEU A 310 25.62 3.91 -25.71
C LEU A 310 26.31 4.03 -27.07
N ASP A 311 26.64 2.90 -27.68
CA ASP A 311 27.23 2.87 -29.02
C ASP A 311 26.27 3.46 -30.06
N ALA A 312 24.96 3.15 -29.96
CA ALA A 312 23.94 3.73 -30.82
C ALA A 312 23.87 5.26 -30.69
N VAL A 313 23.90 5.80 -29.47
CA VAL A 313 23.94 7.26 -29.25
C VAL A 313 25.24 7.86 -29.79
N ALA A 314 26.39 7.29 -29.43
CA ALA A 314 27.70 7.78 -29.83
C ALA A 314 27.87 7.81 -31.36
N SER A 315 27.27 6.86 -32.08
CA SER A 315 27.26 6.82 -33.55
C SER A 315 26.59 8.04 -34.21
N VAL A 316 25.73 8.76 -33.48
CA VAL A 316 24.95 9.90 -33.99
C VAL A 316 25.50 11.24 -33.48
N ILE A 317 25.75 11.34 -32.17
CA ILE A 317 26.20 12.58 -31.54
C ILE A 317 27.73 12.77 -31.63
N GLY A 318 28.44 11.73 -32.07
CA GLY A 318 29.89 11.67 -32.14
C GLY A 318 30.53 11.26 -30.82
N GLU A 319 31.83 11.03 -30.87
CA GLU A 319 32.62 10.59 -29.72
C GLU A 319 32.65 11.65 -28.60
N THR A 320 32.34 11.21 -27.38
CA THR A 320 32.34 12.01 -26.16
C THR A 320 33.69 11.90 -25.43
N ASP A 321 33.95 12.83 -24.51
CA ASP A 321 35.19 12.81 -23.72
C ASP A 321 35.23 11.63 -22.75
N ALA A 322 34.10 11.34 -22.09
CA ALA A 322 33.98 10.13 -21.29
C ALA A 322 32.54 9.60 -21.20
N TRP A 323 32.41 8.30 -20.97
CA TRP A 323 31.18 7.64 -20.54
C TRP A 323 31.11 7.60 -19.03
N ILE A 324 30.04 8.15 -18.46
CA ILE A 324 29.82 8.18 -17.00
C ILE A 324 28.89 7.05 -16.60
N ILE A 325 29.35 6.15 -15.73
CA ILE A 325 28.57 5.03 -15.21
C ILE A 325 28.22 5.29 -13.74
N CYS A 326 26.93 5.50 -13.45
CA CYS A 326 26.46 5.87 -12.11
C CYS A 326 25.12 5.18 -11.75
N PRO A 327 25.14 3.90 -11.33
CA PRO A 327 23.95 3.12 -11.00
C PRO A 327 23.38 3.36 -9.58
N PHE A 328 23.91 4.34 -8.84
CA PHE A 328 23.49 4.64 -7.47
C PHE A 328 22.00 5.01 -7.36
N PHE A 329 21.28 4.35 -6.45
CA PHE A 329 19.86 4.61 -6.19
C PHE A 329 19.47 4.17 -4.76
N PRO A 330 19.56 5.04 -3.76
CA PRO A 330 19.43 4.68 -2.34
C PRO A 330 18.00 4.29 -1.96
N GLN A 331 16.97 4.84 -2.61
CA GLN A 331 15.57 4.42 -2.41
C GLN A 331 15.32 2.98 -2.88
N GLY A 332 16.12 2.51 -3.85
CA GLY A 332 16.19 1.11 -4.22
C GLY A 332 17.21 0.32 -3.40
N GLY A 333 17.97 0.93 -2.50
CA GLY A 333 19.06 0.25 -1.79
C GLY A 333 20.27 -0.06 -2.67
N ARG A 334 20.55 0.72 -3.73
CA ARG A 334 21.69 0.50 -4.62
C ARG A 334 22.84 1.46 -4.27
N TYR A 335 24.00 0.90 -3.96
CA TYR A 335 25.19 1.62 -3.49
C TYR A 335 26.40 1.27 -4.36
N THR A 336 27.30 2.22 -4.60
CA THR A 336 28.58 1.94 -5.28
C THR A 336 29.72 2.41 -4.40
N ILE A 337 30.47 1.47 -3.82
CA ILE A 337 31.52 1.74 -2.84
C ILE A 337 32.77 0.96 -3.24
N HIS A 338 33.90 1.64 -3.35
CA HIS A 338 35.17 1.08 -3.84
C HIS A 338 35.04 0.35 -5.20
N ASP A 339 34.31 0.97 -6.12
CA ASP A 339 33.93 0.49 -7.45
C ASP A 339 33.02 -0.75 -7.45
N VAL A 340 32.68 -1.32 -6.29
CA VAL A 340 31.75 -2.44 -6.17
C VAL A 340 30.32 -1.91 -6.07
N HIS A 341 29.45 -2.42 -6.92
CA HIS A 341 28.03 -2.13 -6.85
C HIS A 341 27.32 -3.16 -5.96
N TYR A 342 26.52 -2.66 -5.02
CA TYR A 342 25.79 -3.46 -4.03
C TYR A 342 24.29 -3.23 -4.14
N VAL A 343 23.54 -4.29 -3.88
CA VAL A 343 22.10 -4.26 -3.64
C VAL A 343 21.87 -4.55 -2.16
N ALA A 344 21.20 -3.63 -1.48
CA ALA A 344 20.86 -3.78 -0.07
C ALA A 344 19.69 -4.75 0.10
N ASP A 345 19.87 -5.69 1.02
CA ASP A 345 18.85 -6.56 1.58
C ASP A 345 18.83 -6.33 3.10
N GLU A 346 17.87 -5.54 3.56
CA GLU A 346 17.82 -5.02 4.95
C GLU A 346 19.14 -4.31 5.36
N ASP A 347 19.87 -4.85 6.34
CA ASP A 347 21.17 -4.35 6.78
C ASP A 347 22.36 -4.97 6.03
N LYS A 348 22.15 -5.82 5.03
CA LYS A 348 23.23 -6.47 4.26
C LYS A 348 23.42 -5.79 2.92
N LEU A 349 24.66 -5.53 2.53
CA LEU A 349 25.02 -5.12 1.17
C LEU A 349 25.52 -6.34 0.40
N VAL A 350 24.70 -6.82 -0.54
CA VAL A 350 25.00 -7.97 -1.40
C VAL A 350 25.66 -7.47 -2.69
N PRO A 351 26.84 -7.97 -3.08
CA PRO A 351 27.46 -7.59 -4.35
C PRO A 351 26.54 -7.89 -5.54
N ALA A 352 26.40 -6.95 -6.47
CA ALA A 352 25.40 -7.03 -7.53
C ALA A 352 25.46 -8.33 -8.36
N GLY A 353 26.67 -8.83 -8.65
CA GLY A 353 26.92 -10.09 -9.36
C GLY A 353 26.47 -11.36 -8.63
N GLU A 354 26.21 -11.30 -7.32
CA GLU A 354 25.73 -12.42 -6.51
C GLU A 354 24.20 -12.47 -6.37
N THR A 355 23.53 -11.38 -6.78
CA THR A 355 22.07 -11.24 -6.68
C THR A 355 21.34 -12.06 -7.74
N GLU A 356 20.03 -12.26 -7.56
CA GLU A 356 19.16 -12.84 -8.59
C GLU A 356 19.12 -12.02 -9.89
N PHE A 357 19.37 -10.71 -9.83
CA PHE A 357 19.36 -9.82 -11.00
C PHE A 357 20.53 -10.10 -11.95
N ALA A 358 21.67 -10.55 -11.43
CA ALA A 358 22.83 -10.95 -12.22
C ALA A 358 22.60 -12.28 -12.96
N LYS A 359 21.65 -13.09 -12.50
CA LYS A 359 21.25 -14.39 -13.09
C LYS A 359 20.13 -14.25 -14.12
N ASP A 360 19.79 -13.03 -14.53
CA ASP A 360 18.79 -12.73 -15.56
C ASP A 360 19.15 -13.43 -16.88
N ALA A 361 18.19 -14.11 -17.50
CA ALA A 361 18.42 -14.92 -18.70
C ALA A 361 18.83 -14.07 -19.92
N VAL A 362 18.41 -12.81 -19.99
CA VAL A 362 18.64 -11.92 -21.12
C VAL A 362 19.77 -10.94 -20.83
N PHE A 363 19.81 -10.38 -19.62
CA PHE A 363 20.72 -9.30 -19.24
C PHE A 363 21.79 -9.68 -18.22
N GLY A 364 21.95 -10.96 -17.93
CA GLY A 364 22.86 -11.46 -16.89
C GLY A 364 24.31 -10.99 -17.02
N TYR A 365 25.00 -11.03 -15.89
CA TYR A 365 26.41 -10.65 -15.72
C TYR A 365 27.00 -11.33 -14.48
N LYS A 366 28.33 -11.28 -14.29
CA LYS A 366 29.01 -11.89 -13.13
C LYS A 366 29.74 -10.89 -12.26
N ALA A 367 30.28 -9.83 -12.85
CA ALA A 367 31.11 -8.88 -12.12
C ALA A 367 30.28 -7.95 -11.22
N SER A 368 30.70 -7.81 -9.96
CA SER A 368 30.16 -6.82 -9.02
C SER A 368 30.95 -5.52 -9.00
N ASN A 369 32.25 -5.57 -9.35
CA ASN A 369 33.05 -4.37 -9.57
C ASN A 369 32.70 -3.75 -10.92
N LEU A 370 32.30 -2.47 -10.94
CA LEU A 370 31.80 -1.81 -12.14
C LEU A 370 32.83 -1.67 -13.26
N LYS A 371 34.13 -1.61 -12.95
CA LYS A 371 35.18 -1.62 -13.98
C LYS A 371 35.25 -2.97 -14.68
N GLN A 372 35.21 -4.04 -13.90
CA GLN A 372 35.16 -5.41 -14.43
C GLN A 372 33.84 -5.70 -15.16
N TRP A 373 32.73 -5.14 -14.67
CA TRP A 373 31.42 -5.25 -15.33
C TRP A 373 31.42 -4.55 -16.70
N VAL A 374 32.02 -3.37 -16.82
CA VAL A 374 32.19 -2.71 -18.13
C VAL A 374 33.05 -3.58 -19.05
N GLU A 375 34.17 -4.11 -18.58
CA GLU A 375 35.03 -5.02 -19.35
C GLU A 375 34.26 -6.27 -19.82
N GLU A 376 33.50 -6.91 -18.92
CA GLU A 376 32.65 -8.07 -19.20
C GLU A 376 31.61 -7.76 -20.29
N LYS A 377 30.79 -6.72 -20.08
CA LYS A 377 29.70 -6.39 -20.99
C LYS A 377 30.18 -5.88 -22.34
N THR A 378 31.35 -5.22 -22.37
CA THR A 378 31.96 -4.76 -23.62
C THR A 378 32.87 -5.80 -24.28
N LYS A 379 32.92 -7.02 -23.75
CA LYS A 379 33.73 -8.15 -24.27
C LYS A 379 35.21 -7.78 -24.42
N GLY A 380 35.75 -7.04 -23.45
CA GLY A 380 37.16 -6.64 -23.41
C GLY A 380 37.52 -5.38 -24.21
N ARG A 381 36.55 -4.68 -24.83
CA ARG A 381 36.83 -3.40 -25.52
C ARG A 381 37.43 -2.35 -24.59
N PHE A 382 37.01 -2.33 -23.33
CA PHE A 382 37.61 -1.52 -22.27
C PHE A 382 38.26 -2.44 -21.24
N ASN A 383 39.55 -2.24 -20.96
CA ASN A 383 40.24 -2.98 -19.92
C ASN A 383 39.91 -2.36 -18.55
N SER A 384 39.58 -3.18 -17.55
CA SER A 384 39.21 -2.68 -16.21
C SER A 384 40.29 -1.83 -15.54
N LYS A 385 41.57 -1.97 -15.90
CA LYS A 385 42.69 -1.18 -15.39
C LYS A 385 42.73 0.25 -15.94
N ASP A 386 42.19 0.46 -17.14
CA ASP A 386 42.19 1.75 -17.83
C ASP A 386 40.90 2.55 -17.58
N ILE A 387 39.92 1.96 -16.88
CA ILE A 387 38.67 2.62 -16.53
C ILE A 387 38.90 3.53 -15.32
N ALA A 388 38.60 4.82 -15.49
CA ALA A 388 38.70 5.81 -14.45
C ALA A 388 37.61 5.64 -13.38
N SER A 389 37.82 6.20 -12.20
CA SER A 389 36.83 6.21 -11.14
C SER A 389 36.92 7.47 -10.29
N ILE A 390 35.76 8.03 -9.95
CA ILE A 390 35.62 9.03 -8.89
C ILE A 390 35.20 8.28 -7.63
N SER A 391 36.11 8.23 -6.65
CA SER A 391 35.88 7.57 -5.36
C SER A 391 35.06 8.43 -4.40
N ILE A 392 34.51 7.81 -3.35
CA ILE A 392 33.83 8.54 -2.27
C ILE A 392 34.78 9.52 -1.58
N ASP A 393 36.06 9.18 -1.40
CA ASP A 393 37.06 10.12 -0.87
C ASP A 393 37.22 11.37 -1.74
N THR A 394 37.28 11.21 -3.07
CA THR A 394 37.35 12.36 -3.98
C THR A 394 36.12 13.25 -3.84
N LEU A 395 34.93 12.66 -3.68
CA LEU A 395 33.68 13.41 -3.51
C LEU A 395 33.62 14.12 -2.15
N ARG A 396 33.94 13.41 -1.07
CA ARG A 396 33.73 13.88 0.31
C ARG A 396 34.86 14.74 0.87
N ASN A 397 36.09 14.58 0.37
CA ASN A 397 37.25 15.36 0.79
C ASN A 397 37.72 16.35 -0.28
N GLY A 398 37.48 16.07 -1.56
CA GLY A 398 37.94 16.90 -2.68
C GLY A 398 36.90 17.88 -3.23
N GLY A 399 35.61 17.59 -3.06
CA GLY A 399 34.50 18.44 -3.50
C GLY A 399 34.38 18.62 -5.03
N PRO A 400 33.47 19.51 -5.48
CA PRO A 400 33.16 19.70 -6.91
C PRO A 400 34.36 20.09 -7.78
N GLU A 401 35.26 20.93 -7.27
CA GLU A 401 36.43 21.42 -8.02
C GLU A 401 37.41 20.30 -8.37
N THR A 402 37.65 19.38 -7.43
CA THR A 402 38.52 18.22 -7.66
C THR A 402 37.89 17.28 -8.67
N VAL A 403 36.59 17.03 -8.57
CA VAL A 403 35.85 16.23 -9.58
C VAL A 403 35.98 16.85 -10.97
N CYS A 404 35.78 18.17 -11.10
CA CYS A 404 35.95 18.89 -12.37
C CYS A 404 37.35 18.66 -12.95
N LYS A 405 38.39 18.83 -12.13
CA LYS A 405 39.79 18.67 -12.53
C LYS A 405 40.09 17.26 -13.03
N GLU A 406 39.60 16.23 -12.35
CA GLU A 406 39.78 14.84 -12.76
C GLU A 406 39.04 14.52 -14.07
N LEU A 407 37.79 14.97 -14.22
CA LEU A 407 37.03 14.80 -15.46
C LEU A 407 37.65 15.51 -16.68
N CYS A 408 38.25 16.69 -16.46
CA CYS A 408 38.96 17.42 -17.50
C CYS A 408 40.27 16.72 -17.95
N ARG A 409 40.86 15.87 -17.12
CA ARG A 409 42.11 15.14 -17.41
C ARG A 409 41.90 13.83 -18.16
N LEU A 410 40.68 13.30 -18.17
CA LEU A 410 40.40 12.02 -18.83
C LEU A 410 40.74 12.07 -20.34
N PRO A 411 41.43 11.06 -20.88
CA PRO A 411 41.56 10.91 -22.33
C PRO A 411 40.17 10.84 -22.98
N LYS A 412 40.05 11.33 -24.20
CA LYS A 412 38.79 11.25 -24.95
C LYS A 412 38.40 9.79 -25.19
N GLY A 413 37.12 9.46 -25.03
CA GLY A 413 36.62 8.09 -25.15
C GLY A 413 36.80 7.23 -23.88
N SER A 414 37.20 7.81 -22.75
CA SER A 414 37.37 7.07 -21.49
C SER A 414 36.02 6.61 -20.91
N VAL A 415 36.05 5.63 -20.02
CA VAL A 415 34.91 5.28 -19.15
C VAL A 415 35.26 5.69 -17.72
N CYS A 416 34.31 6.29 -17.00
CA CYS A 416 34.46 6.73 -15.63
C CYS A 416 33.34 6.18 -14.75
N ILE A 417 33.70 5.44 -13.71
CA ILE A 417 32.77 4.97 -12.68
C ILE A 417 32.58 6.06 -11.63
N VAL A 418 31.34 6.23 -11.16
CA VAL A 418 31.01 7.13 -10.04
C VAL A 418 30.61 6.29 -8.84
N ASN A 419 31.37 6.45 -7.75
CA ASN A 419 31.01 5.87 -6.46
C ASN A 419 30.07 6.79 -5.70
N ALA A 420 29.14 6.22 -4.94
CA ALA A 420 28.27 6.99 -4.07
C ALA A 420 27.63 6.09 -3.01
N ALA A 421 27.49 6.66 -1.82
CA ALA A 421 26.77 6.06 -0.71
C ALA A 421 25.65 6.97 -0.16
N SER A 422 25.54 8.19 -0.67
CA SER A 422 24.52 9.18 -0.32
C SER A 422 24.14 10.04 -1.54
N GLU A 423 22.97 10.68 -1.50
CA GLU A 423 22.56 11.62 -2.57
C GLU A 423 23.46 12.85 -2.65
N LYS A 424 24.06 13.25 -1.53
CA LYS A 424 25.02 14.36 -1.51
C LYS A 424 26.29 14.03 -2.29
N ASP A 425 26.76 12.77 -2.25
CA ASP A 425 27.90 12.32 -3.06
C ASP A 425 27.63 12.56 -4.57
N ILE A 426 26.41 12.27 -5.02
CA ILE A 426 25.99 12.52 -6.40
C ILE A 426 25.89 14.01 -6.69
N SER A 427 25.37 14.81 -5.75
CA SER A 427 25.25 16.27 -5.92
C SER A 427 26.63 16.92 -6.09
N VAL A 428 27.64 16.48 -5.34
CA VAL A 428 29.04 16.90 -5.51
C VAL A 428 29.58 16.50 -6.88
N PHE A 429 29.35 15.25 -7.29
CA PHE A 429 29.76 14.79 -8.62
C PHE A 429 29.11 15.63 -9.73
N SER A 430 27.80 15.86 -9.65
CA SER A 430 27.03 16.64 -10.61
C SER A 430 27.53 18.08 -10.74
N ALA A 431 27.83 18.75 -9.62
CA ALA A 431 28.40 20.09 -9.63
C ALA A 431 29.77 20.12 -10.34
N GLY A 432 30.65 19.17 -10.05
CA GLY A 432 31.96 19.05 -10.71
C GLY A 432 31.85 18.71 -12.21
N MET A 433 30.88 17.87 -12.57
CA MET A 433 30.59 17.54 -13.97
C MET A 433 30.08 18.76 -14.75
N ILE A 434 29.18 19.56 -14.19
CA ILE A 434 28.70 20.82 -14.80
C ILE A 434 29.87 21.77 -15.04
N GLN A 435 30.76 21.93 -14.06
CA GLN A 435 31.96 22.76 -14.21
C GLN A 435 32.87 22.26 -15.34
N ALA A 436 33.01 20.94 -15.52
CA ALA A 436 33.75 20.35 -16.63
C ALA A 436 33.05 20.59 -17.99
N GLU A 437 31.71 20.50 -18.05
CA GLU A 437 30.94 20.80 -19.24
C GLU A 437 31.03 22.28 -19.64
N LEU A 438 31.02 23.21 -18.66
CA LEU A 438 31.27 24.64 -18.89
C LEU A 438 32.68 24.92 -19.43
N LYS A 439 33.64 24.03 -19.16
CA LYS A 439 34.99 24.03 -19.76
C LYS A 439 35.05 23.33 -21.13
N GLY A 440 33.89 22.96 -21.70
CA GLY A 440 33.77 22.39 -23.05
C GLY A 440 33.82 20.86 -23.12
N ARG A 441 33.85 20.15 -21.98
CA ARG A 441 33.82 18.68 -21.95
C ARG A 441 32.43 18.15 -22.27
N ARG A 442 32.35 16.99 -22.91
CA ARG A 442 31.10 16.33 -23.32
C ARG A 442 31.07 14.91 -22.78
N PHE A 443 29.97 14.56 -22.14
CA PHE A 443 29.80 13.25 -21.52
C PHE A 443 28.58 12.51 -22.08
N LEU A 444 28.63 11.18 -22.03
CA LEU A 444 27.47 10.31 -22.25
C LEU A 444 27.25 9.50 -20.98
N CYS A 445 26.04 9.50 -20.44
CA CYS A 445 25.82 8.92 -19.10
C CYS A 445 24.96 7.66 -19.18
N ARG A 446 25.34 6.60 -18.45
CA ARG A 446 24.50 5.45 -18.11
C ARG A 446 24.26 5.46 -16.61
N THR A 447 23.04 5.77 -16.19
CA THR A 447 22.76 6.09 -14.77
C THR A 447 21.49 5.43 -14.24
N ALA A 448 21.30 5.47 -12.92
CA ALA A 448 20.01 5.24 -12.26
C ALA A 448 19.29 6.57 -11.94
N ALA A 449 18.12 6.50 -11.30
CA ALA A 449 17.22 7.65 -11.15
C ALA A 449 17.83 8.83 -10.36
N THR A 450 18.57 8.57 -9.28
CA THR A 450 19.12 9.64 -8.40
C THR A 450 20.04 10.60 -9.12
N PHE A 451 20.80 10.12 -10.12
CA PHE A 451 21.70 10.99 -10.88
C PHE A 451 20.94 12.12 -11.58
N VAL A 452 19.78 11.82 -12.18
CA VAL A 452 19.02 12.80 -12.95
C VAL A 452 18.54 13.94 -12.04
N SER A 453 17.93 13.61 -10.90
CA SER A 453 17.44 14.60 -9.94
C SER A 453 18.56 15.45 -9.34
N ALA A 454 19.69 14.84 -9.00
CA ALA A 454 20.86 15.57 -8.48
C ALA A 454 21.50 16.47 -9.55
N ARG A 455 21.61 15.98 -10.80
CA ARG A 455 22.23 16.70 -11.91
C ARG A 455 21.48 17.98 -12.28
N ILE A 456 20.18 18.05 -12.05
CA ILE A 456 19.37 19.27 -12.27
C ILE A 456 19.12 20.08 -10.99
N GLY A 457 19.71 19.68 -9.86
CA GLY A 457 19.52 20.37 -8.58
C GLY A 457 18.08 20.30 -8.08
N LEU A 458 17.42 19.16 -8.27
CA LEU A 458 16.04 18.96 -7.82
C LEU A 458 16.02 18.63 -6.32
N LYS A 459 15.28 19.42 -5.54
CA LYS A 459 15.08 19.15 -4.11
C LYS A 459 14.03 18.06 -3.91
N TYR A 460 14.21 17.26 -2.87
CA TYR A 460 13.23 16.26 -2.44
C TYR A 460 11.87 16.90 -2.19
N LYS A 461 10.82 16.21 -2.63
CA LYS A 461 9.42 16.59 -2.43
C LYS A 461 8.72 15.41 -1.76
N ALA A 462 8.03 15.68 -0.65
CA ALA A 462 7.28 14.65 0.06
C ALA A 462 6.18 14.04 -0.85
N PRO A 463 5.74 12.79 -0.58
CA PRO A 463 4.68 12.17 -1.34
C PRO A 463 3.40 13.01 -1.36
N LEU A 464 2.74 13.03 -2.51
CA LEU A 464 1.54 13.83 -2.79
C LEU A 464 0.28 13.02 -2.51
N THR A 465 -0.69 13.69 -1.91
CA THR A 465 -2.06 13.21 -1.73
C THR A 465 -2.98 13.76 -2.84
N PRO A 466 -4.17 13.15 -3.07
CA PRO A 466 -5.16 13.72 -3.99
C PRO A 466 -5.50 15.18 -3.70
N THR A 467 -5.56 15.56 -2.42
CA THR A 467 -5.83 16.93 -1.97
C THR A 467 -4.74 17.89 -2.44
N ASN A 468 -3.46 17.50 -2.37
CA ASN A 468 -2.36 18.34 -2.87
C ASN A 468 -2.44 18.58 -4.38
N LEU A 469 -3.07 17.68 -5.13
CA LEU A 469 -3.20 17.76 -6.58
C LEU A 469 -4.46 18.50 -7.04
N GLY A 470 -5.32 18.91 -6.12
CA GLY A 470 -6.63 19.48 -6.45
C GLY A 470 -7.53 18.50 -7.20
N VAL A 471 -7.29 17.19 -7.03
CA VAL A 471 -8.17 16.16 -7.58
C VAL A 471 -9.51 16.34 -6.86
N PRO A 472 -10.61 16.67 -7.58
CA PRO A 472 -11.90 16.83 -6.93
C PRO A 472 -12.24 15.55 -6.15
N THR A 473 -13.08 15.66 -5.13
CA THR A 473 -13.81 14.50 -4.59
C THR A 473 -14.77 14.02 -5.68
N CYS A 474 -14.21 13.37 -6.71
CA CYS A 474 -14.92 12.89 -7.87
C CYS A 474 -15.94 11.84 -7.43
N LYS A 475 -17.13 11.86 -8.05
CA LYS A 475 -18.13 10.80 -7.87
C LYS A 475 -17.64 9.43 -8.34
N ASN A 476 -16.66 9.37 -9.25
CA ASN A 476 -16.21 8.13 -9.88
C ASN A 476 -15.11 7.44 -9.07
N GLY A 477 -15.04 6.10 -9.20
CA GLY A 477 -14.02 5.26 -8.58
C GLY A 477 -12.61 5.48 -9.14
N GLY A 478 -11.61 5.04 -8.39
CA GLY A 478 -10.22 4.87 -8.84
C GLY A 478 -10.03 3.53 -9.55
N LEU A 479 -9.15 3.50 -10.55
CA LEU A 479 -8.83 2.29 -11.30
C LEU A 479 -7.42 1.80 -10.96
N ILE A 480 -7.29 0.55 -10.54
CA ILE A 480 -6.01 -0.10 -10.26
C ILE A 480 -5.83 -1.25 -11.26
N VAL A 481 -4.71 -1.29 -11.98
CA VAL A 481 -4.42 -2.34 -12.96
C VAL A 481 -3.12 -3.06 -12.60
N VAL A 482 -3.20 -4.38 -12.41
CA VAL A 482 -2.07 -5.22 -12.00
C VAL A 482 -1.84 -6.33 -13.03
N GLY A 483 -0.81 -6.17 -13.88
CA GLY A 483 -0.52 -7.13 -14.95
C GLY A 483 0.48 -8.24 -14.58
N SER A 484 1.45 -7.96 -13.71
CA SER A 484 2.56 -8.89 -13.43
C SER A 484 2.21 -10.00 -12.43
N TYR A 485 2.72 -11.22 -12.68
CA TYR A 485 2.75 -12.34 -11.72
C TYR A 485 4.16 -12.49 -11.14
N VAL A 486 4.42 -11.84 -10.01
CA VAL A 486 5.68 -11.99 -9.25
C VAL A 486 5.37 -12.03 -7.75
N PRO A 487 6.11 -12.80 -6.93
CA PRO A 487 5.77 -13.01 -5.51
C PRO A 487 5.54 -11.71 -4.73
N LYS A 488 6.35 -10.67 -4.98
CA LYS A 488 6.20 -9.37 -4.33
C LYS A 488 4.88 -8.67 -4.71
N THR A 489 4.53 -8.67 -5.99
CA THR A 489 3.25 -8.10 -6.46
C THR A 489 2.06 -8.88 -5.90
N THR A 490 2.17 -10.20 -5.78
CA THR A 490 1.12 -11.04 -5.15
C THR A 490 0.90 -10.64 -3.69
N LYS A 491 1.96 -10.56 -2.88
CA LYS A 491 1.89 -10.08 -1.49
C LYS A 491 1.26 -8.68 -1.38
N GLN A 492 1.59 -7.78 -2.31
CA GLN A 492 1.03 -6.43 -2.35
C GLN A 492 -0.47 -6.39 -2.64
N VAL A 493 -0.93 -7.28 -3.52
CA VAL A 493 -2.34 -7.43 -3.84
C VAL A 493 -3.11 -8.10 -2.70
N GLU A 494 -2.53 -9.12 -2.05
CA GLU A 494 -3.12 -9.78 -0.88
C GLU A 494 -3.28 -8.81 0.29
N ALA A 495 -2.28 -7.97 0.56
CA ALA A 495 -2.38 -6.93 1.57
C ALA A 495 -3.49 -5.91 1.25
N LEU A 496 -3.61 -5.49 -0.02
CA LEU A 496 -4.71 -4.61 -0.46
C LEU A 496 -6.08 -5.28 -0.23
N ARG A 497 -6.21 -6.56 -0.58
CA ARG A 497 -7.46 -7.33 -0.39
C ARG A 497 -7.81 -7.51 1.10
N ALA A 498 -6.82 -7.76 1.94
CA ALA A 498 -7.01 -7.89 3.38
C ALA A 498 -7.45 -6.57 4.02
N GLN A 499 -6.90 -5.44 3.56
CA GLN A 499 -7.22 -4.13 4.11
C GLN A 499 -8.58 -3.59 3.63
N PHE A 500 -9.01 -3.93 2.40
CA PHE A 500 -10.24 -3.42 1.79
C PHE A 500 -11.14 -4.54 1.24
N PRO A 501 -11.65 -5.45 2.09
CA PRO A 501 -12.42 -6.60 1.62
C PRO A 501 -13.75 -6.22 0.95
N ASN A 502 -14.39 -5.12 1.38
CA ASN A 502 -15.73 -4.70 0.93
C ASN A 502 -15.76 -3.32 0.25
N SER A 503 -14.64 -2.60 0.23
CA SER A 503 -14.58 -1.21 -0.28
C SER A 503 -14.03 -1.10 -1.69
N ILE A 504 -13.42 -2.17 -2.21
CA ILE A 504 -12.82 -2.25 -3.54
C ILE A 504 -13.41 -3.45 -4.27
N HIS A 505 -13.79 -3.28 -5.53
CA HIS A 505 -14.24 -4.39 -6.36
C HIS A 505 -13.09 -5.02 -7.15
N TRP A 506 -13.10 -6.34 -7.27
CA TRP A 506 -12.03 -7.12 -7.89
C TRP A 506 -12.51 -7.78 -9.18
N LEU A 507 -11.88 -7.43 -10.29
CA LEU A 507 -12.10 -8.03 -11.60
C LEU A 507 -10.85 -8.81 -12.00
N GLU A 508 -10.95 -10.14 -12.01
CA GLU A 508 -9.86 -11.01 -12.41
C GLU A 508 -9.96 -11.37 -13.89
N LEU A 509 -8.86 -11.15 -14.64
CA LEU A 509 -8.69 -11.50 -16.04
C LEU A 509 -8.09 -12.90 -16.16
N SER A 510 -8.85 -13.84 -16.71
CA SER A 510 -8.39 -15.22 -16.91
C SER A 510 -7.25 -15.31 -17.94
N VAL A 511 -6.02 -15.52 -17.47
CA VAL A 511 -4.85 -15.70 -18.35
C VAL A 511 -5.03 -16.86 -19.34
N PRO A 512 -5.58 -18.05 -18.96
CA PRO A 512 -5.84 -19.12 -19.91
C PRO A 512 -6.78 -18.73 -21.05
N ASN A 513 -7.87 -18.00 -20.76
CA ASN A 513 -8.82 -17.53 -21.79
C ASN A 513 -8.18 -16.53 -22.75
N ILE A 514 -7.19 -15.77 -22.28
CA ILE A 514 -6.51 -14.71 -23.04
C ILE A 514 -5.31 -15.23 -23.84
N ALA A 515 -4.52 -16.14 -23.26
CA ALA A 515 -3.27 -16.63 -23.82
C ALA A 515 -3.46 -17.86 -24.71
N SER A 516 -4.39 -18.75 -24.32
CA SER A 516 -4.59 -20.07 -24.92
C SER A 516 -6.03 -20.29 -25.42
N GLY A 517 -6.94 -19.34 -25.19
CA GLY A 517 -8.33 -19.39 -25.64
C GLY A 517 -8.51 -19.05 -27.12
N SER A 518 -9.73 -19.31 -27.62
CA SER A 518 -10.14 -18.86 -28.95
C SER A 518 -10.29 -17.33 -29.00
N ILE A 519 -10.22 -16.75 -30.20
CA ILE A 519 -10.46 -15.31 -30.42
C ILE A 519 -11.79 -14.86 -29.79
N ILE A 520 -12.83 -15.70 -29.86
CA ILE A 520 -14.15 -15.44 -29.28
C ILE A 520 -14.07 -15.39 -27.75
N SER A 521 -13.38 -16.34 -27.12
CA SER A 521 -13.23 -16.36 -25.65
C SER A 521 -12.45 -15.16 -25.14
N ARG A 522 -11.39 -14.76 -25.84
CA ARG A 522 -10.61 -13.56 -25.54
C ARG A 522 -11.48 -12.29 -25.60
N GLU A 523 -12.23 -12.14 -26.69
CA GLU A 523 -13.09 -10.98 -26.90
C GLU A 523 -14.23 -10.91 -25.87
N SER A 524 -14.82 -12.05 -25.52
CA SER A 524 -15.85 -12.16 -24.48
C SER A 524 -15.33 -11.74 -23.10
N GLU A 525 -14.15 -12.21 -22.72
CA GLU A 525 -13.50 -11.89 -21.45
C GLU A 525 -13.21 -10.38 -21.34
N ILE A 526 -12.62 -9.80 -22.39
CA ILE A 526 -12.32 -8.36 -22.47
C ILE A 526 -13.59 -7.52 -22.37
N ASN A 527 -14.66 -7.90 -23.09
CA ASN A 527 -15.96 -7.23 -23.02
C ASN A 527 -16.60 -7.30 -21.63
N HIS A 528 -16.54 -8.46 -20.99
CA HIS A 528 -17.10 -8.65 -19.65
C HIS A 528 -16.42 -7.72 -18.63
N ILE A 529 -15.09 -7.76 -18.56
CA ILE A 529 -14.32 -6.98 -17.58
C ILE A 529 -14.44 -5.48 -17.85
N SER A 530 -14.33 -5.04 -19.10
CA SER A 530 -14.45 -3.63 -19.43
C SER A 530 -15.83 -3.05 -19.07
N ARG A 531 -16.93 -3.75 -19.37
CA ARG A 531 -18.28 -3.31 -19.00
C ARG A 531 -18.49 -3.28 -17.49
N ALA A 532 -18.00 -4.28 -16.77
CA ALA A 532 -18.08 -4.33 -15.32
C ALA A 532 -17.30 -3.17 -14.69
N ALA A 533 -16.06 -2.94 -15.13
CA ALA A 533 -15.23 -1.84 -14.67
C ALA A 533 -15.89 -0.48 -14.90
N ASP A 534 -16.47 -0.26 -16.08
CA ASP A 534 -17.17 0.99 -16.41
C ASP A 534 -18.33 1.26 -15.45
N ALA A 535 -19.18 0.25 -15.19
CA ALA A 535 -20.31 0.37 -14.28
C ALA A 535 -19.88 0.67 -12.83
N LEU A 536 -18.85 -0.02 -12.34
CA LEU A 536 -18.33 0.14 -10.98
C LEU A 536 -17.67 1.51 -10.77
N LEU A 537 -16.86 1.94 -11.74
CA LEU A 537 -16.23 3.26 -11.70
C LEU A 537 -17.29 4.37 -11.75
N ALA A 538 -18.35 4.24 -12.55
CA ALA A 538 -19.47 5.19 -12.57
C ALA A 538 -20.21 5.25 -11.23
N ALA A 539 -20.30 4.12 -10.53
CA ALA A 539 -20.90 4.02 -9.20
C ALA A 539 -20.01 4.55 -8.06
N GLY A 540 -18.81 5.04 -8.37
CA GLY A 540 -17.87 5.56 -7.36
C GLY A 540 -17.04 4.49 -6.65
N ILE A 541 -17.10 3.24 -7.11
CA ILE A 541 -16.42 2.11 -6.49
C ILE A 541 -15.02 1.96 -7.08
N ASP A 542 -14.01 2.02 -6.20
CA ASP A 542 -12.63 1.75 -6.59
C ASP A 542 -12.52 0.30 -7.10
N THR A 543 -11.93 0.12 -8.28
CA THR A 543 -11.95 -1.15 -9.01
C THR A 543 -10.54 -1.59 -9.32
N VAL A 544 -10.21 -2.83 -8.97
CA VAL A 544 -8.94 -3.50 -9.32
C VAL A 544 -9.17 -4.46 -10.47
N ILE A 545 -8.42 -4.29 -11.55
CA ILE A 545 -8.30 -5.24 -12.65
C ILE A 545 -6.95 -5.95 -12.51
N MET A 546 -6.97 -7.27 -12.35
CA MET A 546 -5.74 -8.06 -12.20
C MET A 546 -5.75 -9.32 -13.05
N THR A 547 -4.58 -9.78 -13.48
CA THR A 547 -4.43 -11.09 -14.14
C THR A 547 -4.57 -12.23 -13.14
N SER A 548 -5.16 -13.35 -13.59
CA SER A 548 -5.27 -14.55 -12.76
C SER A 548 -3.90 -15.04 -12.28
N ARG A 549 -3.87 -15.63 -11.09
CA ARG A 549 -2.65 -16.02 -10.38
C ARG A 549 -2.18 -17.44 -10.68
N THR A 550 -2.77 -18.09 -11.69
CA THR A 550 -2.31 -19.39 -12.21
C THR A 550 -1.11 -19.15 -13.13
N LEU A 551 0.06 -19.65 -12.77
CA LEU A 551 1.26 -19.53 -13.60
C LEU A 551 1.06 -20.36 -14.89
N VAL A 552 0.96 -19.68 -16.03
CA VAL A 552 0.97 -20.31 -17.36
C VAL A 552 2.38 -20.13 -17.93
N THR A 553 3.19 -21.17 -17.86
CA THR A 553 4.53 -21.18 -18.47
C THR A 553 4.48 -21.75 -19.88
N GLY A 554 5.04 -21.00 -20.84
CA GLY A 554 5.32 -21.49 -22.19
C GLY A 554 6.40 -22.58 -22.20
N LYS A 555 6.57 -23.23 -23.36
CA LYS A 555 7.55 -24.31 -23.52
C LYS A 555 9.00 -23.81 -23.58
N ASP A 556 9.20 -22.55 -23.94
CA ASP A 556 10.48 -21.86 -24.03
C ASP A 556 10.33 -20.34 -23.75
N ASP A 557 11.44 -19.61 -23.78
CA ASP A 557 11.47 -18.16 -23.52
C ASP A 557 10.68 -17.34 -24.54
N SER A 558 10.60 -17.81 -25.78
CA SER A 558 9.85 -17.15 -26.87
C SER A 558 8.33 -17.27 -26.63
N ASP A 559 7.87 -18.45 -26.23
CA ASP A 559 6.48 -18.74 -25.91
C ASP A 559 6.02 -17.96 -24.66
N ASN A 560 6.90 -17.82 -23.65
CA ASN A 560 6.65 -16.94 -22.49
C ASN A 560 6.51 -15.45 -22.89
N LEU A 561 7.35 -14.96 -23.82
CA LEU A 561 7.25 -13.61 -24.36
C LEU A 561 5.93 -13.38 -25.11
N GLU A 562 5.47 -14.38 -25.88
CA GLU A 562 4.21 -14.30 -26.61
C GLU A 562 2.99 -14.25 -25.67
N ILE A 563 2.99 -15.09 -24.62
CA ILE A 563 1.96 -15.06 -23.57
C ILE A 563 1.90 -13.69 -22.90
N ASN A 564 3.05 -13.14 -22.49
CA ASN A 564 3.12 -11.82 -21.86
C ASN A 564 2.59 -10.70 -22.78
N SER A 565 2.90 -10.78 -24.08
CA SER A 565 2.39 -9.84 -25.09
C SER A 565 0.86 -9.95 -25.26
N LYS A 566 0.31 -11.16 -25.30
CA LYS A 566 -1.14 -11.42 -25.35
C LYS A 566 -1.87 -10.89 -24.12
N VAL A 567 -1.28 -11.04 -22.94
CA VAL A 567 -1.85 -10.52 -21.68
C VAL A 567 -1.78 -8.99 -21.63
N SER A 568 -0.64 -8.39 -21.95
CA SER A 568 -0.48 -6.92 -21.95
C SER A 568 -1.46 -6.26 -22.92
N SER A 569 -1.59 -6.81 -24.14
CA SER A 569 -2.53 -6.30 -25.14
C SER A 569 -4.00 -6.39 -24.68
N ALA A 570 -4.38 -7.43 -23.94
CA ALA A 570 -5.73 -7.55 -23.39
C ALA A 570 -6.01 -6.48 -22.33
N LEU A 571 -5.08 -6.23 -21.40
CA LEU A 571 -5.21 -5.16 -20.41
C LEU A 571 -5.32 -3.78 -21.05
N VAL A 572 -4.51 -3.52 -22.09
CA VAL A 572 -4.60 -2.28 -22.89
C VAL A 572 -6.00 -2.14 -23.50
N GLU A 573 -6.54 -3.22 -24.07
CA GLU A 573 -7.84 -3.21 -24.72
C GLU A 573 -8.99 -3.01 -23.74
N ILE A 574 -8.93 -3.64 -22.56
CA ILE A 574 -9.89 -3.44 -21.47
C ILE A 574 -9.91 -1.96 -21.06
N VAL A 575 -8.73 -1.38 -20.76
CA VAL A 575 -8.64 0.02 -20.35
C VAL A 575 -9.14 0.96 -21.45
N LYS A 576 -8.84 0.69 -22.74
CA LYS A 576 -9.36 1.45 -23.89
C LYS A 576 -10.89 1.44 -24.02
N ARG A 577 -11.57 0.44 -23.46
CA ARG A 577 -13.03 0.30 -23.55
C ARG A 577 -13.77 0.99 -22.40
N ILE A 578 -13.13 1.23 -21.26
CA ILE A 578 -13.70 1.93 -20.08
C ILE A 578 -13.95 3.40 -20.38
N GLN A 579 -15.19 3.83 -20.59
CA GLN A 579 -15.52 5.22 -20.97
C GLN A 579 -15.51 6.18 -19.78
N VAL A 580 -15.80 5.69 -18.58
CA VAL A 580 -15.83 6.47 -17.35
C VAL A 580 -14.45 7.05 -17.06
N TYR A 581 -14.41 8.35 -16.75
CA TYR A 581 -13.20 9.03 -16.28
C TYR A 581 -12.88 8.57 -14.84
N PRO A 582 -11.83 7.75 -14.61
CA PRO A 582 -11.47 7.32 -13.26
C PRO A 582 -10.88 8.49 -12.47
N ARG A 583 -11.04 8.49 -11.15
CA ARG A 583 -10.45 9.52 -10.28
C ARG A 583 -8.92 9.54 -10.34
N TYR A 584 -8.33 8.37 -10.44
CA TYR A 584 -6.91 8.14 -10.72
C TYR A 584 -6.76 6.77 -11.38
N LEU A 585 -5.63 6.55 -12.04
CA LEU A 585 -5.25 5.24 -12.57
C LEU A 585 -3.91 4.82 -11.98
N LEU A 586 -3.86 3.70 -11.25
CA LEU A 586 -2.63 3.09 -10.75
C LEU A 586 -2.28 1.88 -11.60
N ALA A 587 -1.13 1.90 -12.27
CA ALA A 587 -0.62 0.75 -13.03
C ALA A 587 0.58 0.12 -12.32
N LYS A 588 0.53 -1.20 -12.08
CA LYS A 588 1.61 -1.94 -11.42
C LYS A 588 2.44 -2.75 -12.40
N GLY A 589 3.75 -2.46 -12.42
CA GLY A 589 4.75 -3.11 -13.25
C GLY A 589 5.25 -2.20 -14.38
N GLY A 590 6.52 -2.30 -14.75
CA GLY A 590 7.15 -1.45 -15.78
C GLY A 590 6.42 -1.54 -17.12
N ILE A 591 6.39 -2.74 -17.72
CA ILE A 591 5.73 -2.97 -19.02
C ILE A 591 4.25 -2.57 -18.98
N THR A 592 3.50 -3.00 -17.96
CA THR A 592 2.08 -2.68 -17.81
C THR A 592 1.85 -1.17 -17.74
N SER A 593 2.67 -0.44 -16.98
CA SER A 593 2.54 1.02 -16.87
C SER A 593 2.86 1.71 -18.20
N SER A 594 3.90 1.28 -18.91
CA SER A 594 4.26 1.83 -20.22
C SER A 594 3.13 1.63 -21.22
N ASP A 595 2.65 0.39 -21.36
CA ASP A 595 1.66 0.02 -22.34
C ASP A 595 0.31 0.70 -22.07
N LEU A 596 -0.10 0.81 -20.80
CA LEU A 596 -1.32 1.53 -20.46
C LEU A 596 -1.19 3.02 -20.74
N ALA A 597 -0.09 3.69 -20.35
CA ALA A 597 0.10 5.12 -20.63
C ALA A 597 0.14 5.42 -22.14
N THR A 598 0.94 4.67 -22.90
CA THR A 598 1.20 4.94 -24.33
C THR A 598 0.12 4.38 -25.25
N LYS A 599 -0.33 3.14 -25.03
CA LYS A 599 -1.28 2.47 -25.95
C LYS A 599 -2.72 2.67 -25.51
N ALA A 600 -3.03 2.55 -24.22
CA ALA A 600 -4.41 2.65 -23.74
C ALA A 600 -4.87 4.10 -23.55
N MET A 601 -4.05 4.89 -22.87
CA MET A 601 -4.32 6.30 -22.62
C MET A 601 -3.88 7.20 -23.79
N LYS A 602 -3.11 6.69 -24.75
CA LYS A 602 -2.61 7.46 -25.90
C LYS A 602 -1.89 8.75 -25.49
N ALA A 603 -1.28 8.77 -24.31
CA ALA A 603 -0.51 9.93 -23.85
C ALA A 603 0.75 10.00 -24.71
N SER A 604 0.90 11.07 -25.50
CA SER A 604 2.14 11.38 -26.21
C SER A 604 3.09 12.18 -25.31
N LYS A 605 2.53 12.84 -24.31
CA LYS A 605 3.23 13.61 -23.29
C LYS A 605 2.59 13.44 -21.91
N ALA A 606 3.42 13.51 -20.87
CA ALA A 606 3.00 13.60 -19.48
C ALA A 606 3.92 14.54 -18.68
N GLU A 607 3.45 15.02 -17.54
CA GLU A 607 4.24 15.77 -16.56
C GLU A 607 4.36 14.97 -15.27
N VAL A 608 5.58 14.79 -14.75
CA VAL A 608 5.79 14.13 -13.45
C VAL A 608 5.49 15.13 -12.34
N LEU A 609 4.45 14.92 -11.55
CA LEU A 609 3.99 15.86 -10.51
C LEU A 609 4.77 15.72 -9.19
N GLY A 610 5.30 14.52 -8.95
CA GLY A 610 5.87 14.08 -7.69
C GLY A 610 5.68 12.58 -7.53
N GLN A 611 5.58 12.14 -6.28
CA GLN A 611 5.51 10.72 -5.92
C GLN A 611 4.24 10.43 -5.11
N ALA A 612 3.60 9.27 -5.28
CA ALA A 612 2.51 8.80 -4.42
C ALA A 612 3.04 8.11 -3.16
N LEU A 613 4.20 7.48 -3.28
CA LEU A 613 5.04 6.94 -2.22
C LEU A 613 6.51 7.11 -2.64
N PRO A 614 7.49 7.08 -1.72
CA PRO A 614 8.90 7.10 -2.07
C PRO A 614 9.24 6.11 -3.20
N GLY A 615 9.64 6.64 -4.36
CA GLY A 615 9.97 5.85 -5.54
C GLY A 615 8.78 5.37 -6.40
N VAL A 616 7.57 5.91 -6.20
CA VAL A 616 6.37 5.64 -7.02
C VAL A 616 5.87 6.95 -7.64
N PRO A 617 6.22 7.28 -8.90
CA PRO A 617 5.89 8.57 -9.51
C PRO A 617 4.42 8.72 -9.92
N ILE A 618 3.94 9.97 -9.91
CA ILE A 618 2.61 10.38 -10.37
C ILE A 618 2.78 11.24 -11.61
N TRP A 619 2.12 10.85 -12.70
CA TRP A 619 2.08 11.58 -13.94
C TRP A 619 0.75 12.31 -14.10
N ARG A 620 0.78 13.50 -14.68
CA ARG A 620 -0.38 14.18 -15.26
C ARG A 620 -0.35 13.95 -16.76
N LEU A 621 -1.34 13.25 -17.27
CA LEU A 621 -1.41 13.00 -18.71
C LEU A 621 -1.77 14.29 -19.47
N GLY A 622 -1.19 14.44 -20.67
CA GLY A 622 -1.36 15.62 -21.52
C GLY A 622 -2.78 15.80 -22.06
N ALA A 623 -3.03 16.94 -22.73
CA ALA A 623 -4.34 17.28 -23.27
C ALA A 623 -4.78 16.35 -24.43
N GLU A 624 -3.81 15.73 -25.10
CA GLU A 624 -3.99 14.78 -26.17
C GLU A 624 -4.38 13.38 -25.67
N SER A 625 -4.14 13.08 -24.39
CA SER A 625 -4.40 11.77 -23.85
C SER A 625 -5.90 11.53 -23.71
N ARG A 626 -6.25 10.26 -23.64
CA ARG A 626 -7.51 9.83 -23.06
C ARG A 626 -7.50 10.22 -21.59
N HIS A 627 -8.60 10.80 -21.11
CA HIS A 627 -8.71 11.38 -19.77
C HIS A 627 -7.61 12.42 -19.45
N PRO A 628 -7.59 13.57 -20.16
CA PRO A 628 -6.63 14.65 -19.91
C PRO A 628 -6.57 15.06 -18.44
N GLY A 629 -5.36 15.35 -17.96
CA GLY A 629 -5.13 15.81 -16.59
C GLY A 629 -5.32 14.74 -15.50
N MET A 630 -5.70 13.51 -15.85
CA MET A 630 -5.90 12.44 -14.88
C MET A 630 -4.57 12.08 -14.18
N PRO A 631 -4.56 11.95 -12.85
CA PRO A 631 -3.41 11.40 -12.14
C PRO A 631 -3.19 9.93 -12.53
N TYR A 632 -2.02 9.67 -13.11
CA TYR A 632 -1.57 8.34 -13.52
C TYR A 632 -0.40 7.93 -12.63
N ILE A 633 -0.62 6.97 -11.74
CA ILE A 633 0.38 6.48 -10.78
C ILE A 633 1.13 5.32 -11.42
N VAL A 634 2.41 5.52 -11.72
CA VAL A 634 3.31 4.52 -12.29
C VAL A 634 3.95 3.76 -11.14
N PHE A 635 3.52 2.52 -10.87
CA PHE A 635 4.02 1.75 -9.75
C PHE A 635 5.11 0.75 -10.21
N PRO A 636 6.40 0.94 -9.83
CA PRO A 636 7.47 0.06 -10.26
C PRO A 636 7.39 -1.38 -9.75
N GLY A 637 7.98 -2.32 -10.49
CA GLY A 637 7.98 -3.75 -10.13
C GLY A 637 8.54 -4.02 -8.74
N ASN A 638 9.67 -3.39 -8.40
CA ASN A 638 10.52 -3.77 -7.27
C ASN A 638 10.43 -2.82 -6.07
N VAL A 639 9.58 -1.80 -6.10
CA VAL A 639 9.49 -0.75 -5.06
C VAL A 639 8.37 -1.02 -4.07
N GLY A 640 8.52 -0.49 -2.86
CA GLY A 640 7.52 -0.54 -1.79
C GLY A 640 7.58 -1.81 -0.93
N SER A 641 6.97 -1.72 0.26
CA SER A 641 6.69 -2.85 1.15
C SER A 641 5.59 -3.76 0.57
N SER A 642 5.22 -4.82 1.29
CA SER A 642 4.03 -5.61 0.99
C SER A 642 2.73 -4.81 1.17
N SER A 643 2.70 -3.70 1.90
CA SER A 643 1.50 -2.86 2.09
C SER A 643 1.40 -1.69 1.11
N ALA A 644 2.43 -1.44 0.28
CA ALA A 644 2.56 -0.19 -0.47
C ALA A 644 1.41 0.14 -1.45
N ILE A 645 0.81 -0.86 -2.13
CA ILE A 645 -0.38 -0.59 -2.95
C ILE A 645 -1.56 -0.19 -2.06
N ALA A 646 -1.73 -0.87 -0.92
CA ALA A 646 -2.80 -0.61 0.03
C ALA A 646 -2.67 0.78 0.68
N GLU A 647 -1.47 1.23 0.98
CA GLU A 647 -1.19 2.60 1.48
C GLU A 647 -1.58 3.69 0.46
N ILE A 648 -1.25 3.49 -0.82
CA ILE A 648 -1.67 4.41 -1.88
C ILE A 648 -3.20 4.39 -1.99
N VAL A 649 -3.83 3.22 -2.06
CA VAL A 649 -5.29 3.16 -2.16
C VAL A 649 -5.97 3.73 -0.93
N ALA A 650 -5.43 3.55 0.28
CA ALA A 650 -5.96 4.16 1.51
C ALA A 650 -5.98 5.69 1.45
N SER A 651 -4.94 6.29 0.86
CA SER A 651 -4.79 7.75 0.75
C SER A 651 -5.45 8.33 -0.50
N TRP A 652 -5.70 7.51 -1.53
CA TRP A 652 -6.27 7.94 -2.83
C TRP A 652 -7.72 7.50 -3.06
N SER A 653 -8.22 6.57 -2.25
CA SER A 653 -9.63 6.20 -2.23
C SER A 653 -10.45 7.40 -1.78
N CYS A 654 -11.53 7.70 -2.50
CA CYS A 654 -12.53 8.59 -1.96
C CYS A 654 -13.11 7.82 -0.79
N LYS A 655 -12.94 8.36 0.41
CA LYS A 655 -13.62 7.87 1.59
C LYS A 655 -15.13 8.02 1.33
N SER A 656 -15.77 7.07 0.64
CA SER A 656 -17.16 6.71 0.94
C SER A 656 -17.16 5.94 2.26
N LEU A 657 -16.43 6.47 3.25
CA LEU A 657 -16.56 6.02 4.61
C LEU A 657 -17.92 6.50 5.04
N GLN A 658 -18.76 5.55 5.43
CA GLN A 658 -19.98 5.74 6.19
C GLN A 658 -19.80 6.91 7.18
N ILE A 659 -20.15 8.14 6.77
CA ILE A 659 -19.78 9.35 7.52
C ILE A 659 -20.43 9.27 8.91
N ALA A 660 -21.67 8.81 8.96
CA ALA A 660 -22.40 8.51 10.19
C ALA A 660 -21.66 7.50 11.09
N LYS A 661 -21.14 6.40 10.53
CA LYS A 661 -20.40 5.39 11.30
C LYS A 661 -19.13 5.96 11.90
N ASN A 662 -18.36 6.71 11.12
CA ASN A 662 -17.13 7.32 11.62
C ASN A 662 -17.42 8.34 12.71
N ILE A 663 -18.41 9.22 12.50
CA ILE A 663 -18.85 10.21 13.49
C ILE A 663 -19.17 9.52 14.83
N LEU A 664 -19.90 8.41 14.81
CA LEU A 664 -20.27 7.68 16.04
C LEU A 664 -19.13 6.84 16.62
N LEU A 665 -18.23 6.30 15.78
CA LEU A 665 -17.02 5.62 16.24
C LEU A 665 -16.09 6.57 16.99
N GLU A 666 -15.90 7.78 16.45
CA GLU A 666 -15.12 8.82 17.12
C GLU A 666 -15.78 9.28 18.42
N ALA A 667 -17.10 9.43 18.43
CA ALA A 667 -17.86 9.71 19.64
C ALA A 667 -17.66 8.60 20.70
N ALA A 668 -17.64 7.35 20.28
CA ALA A 668 -17.38 6.21 21.16
C ALA A 668 -15.98 6.24 21.76
N ASN A 669 -14.96 6.47 20.93
CA ASN A 669 -13.56 6.57 21.38
C ASN A 669 -13.30 7.80 22.25
N GLY A 670 -13.97 8.91 21.95
CA GLY A 670 -13.84 10.18 22.67
C GLY A 670 -14.76 10.32 23.87
N HIS A 671 -15.58 9.30 24.17
CA HIS A 671 -16.57 9.27 25.24
C HIS A 671 -17.53 10.48 25.25
N TYR A 672 -18.03 10.87 24.08
CA TYR A 672 -19.04 11.92 23.90
C TYR A 672 -20.22 11.41 23.06
N ALA A 673 -21.24 12.25 22.87
CA ALA A 673 -22.35 11.95 21.96
C ALA A 673 -22.50 13.03 20.90
N VAL A 674 -23.15 12.67 19.78
CA VAL A 674 -23.37 13.57 18.64
C VAL A 674 -24.85 13.90 18.54
N GLY A 675 -25.15 15.17 18.27
CA GLY A 675 -26.52 15.61 18.03
C GLY A 675 -26.98 15.35 16.60
N ALA A 676 -28.15 14.73 16.46
CA ALA A 676 -28.90 14.65 15.22
C ALA A 676 -30.10 15.58 15.29
N PHE A 677 -30.19 16.50 14.34
CA PHE A 677 -31.12 17.64 14.39
C PHE A 677 -32.09 17.59 13.22
N ASN A 678 -33.39 17.58 13.51
CA ASN A 678 -34.42 17.56 12.46
C ASN A 678 -34.41 18.90 11.69
N VAL A 679 -34.37 18.82 10.36
CA VAL A 679 -34.41 19.98 9.46
C VAL A 679 -35.59 19.90 8.49
N TYR A 680 -36.20 21.05 8.24
CA TYR A 680 -37.41 21.17 7.39
C TYR A 680 -37.20 22.05 6.17
N ASN A 681 -36.14 22.86 6.16
CA ASN A 681 -35.87 23.90 5.17
C ASN A 681 -34.37 24.29 5.17
N LEU A 682 -34.00 25.24 4.30
CA LEU A 682 -32.63 25.74 4.17
C LEU A 682 -32.15 26.45 5.44
N GLU A 683 -33.04 27.10 6.18
CA GLU A 683 -32.71 27.80 7.42
C GLU A 683 -32.24 26.81 8.49
N GLY A 684 -32.96 25.69 8.66
CA GLY A 684 -32.57 24.61 9.58
C GLY A 684 -31.22 24.01 9.18
N ILE A 685 -31.03 23.68 7.90
CA ILE A 685 -29.77 23.15 7.37
C ILE A 685 -28.62 24.12 7.68
N SER A 686 -28.77 25.39 7.33
CA SER A 686 -27.73 26.42 7.52
C SER A 686 -27.40 26.63 9.00
N SER A 687 -28.38 26.50 9.88
CA SER A 687 -28.21 26.65 11.33
C SER A 687 -27.41 25.52 11.93
N VAL A 688 -27.68 24.26 11.54
CA VAL A 688 -26.91 23.09 11.99
C VAL A 688 -25.46 23.19 11.52
N ILE A 689 -25.25 23.50 10.24
CA ILE A 689 -23.89 23.63 9.66
C ILE A 689 -23.11 24.75 10.36
N SER A 690 -23.74 25.91 10.56
CA SER A 690 -23.08 27.05 11.20
C SER A 690 -22.76 26.79 12.66
N ALA A 691 -23.66 26.19 13.43
CA ALA A 691 -23.40 25.81 14.81
C ALA A 691 -22.28 24.78 14.91
N ALA A 692 -22.31 23.73 14.10
CA ALA A 692 -21.30 22.68 14.07
C ALA A 692 -19.91 23.24 13.71
N LYS A 693 -19.85 24.18 12.76
CA LYS A 693 -18.62 24.86 12.36
C LYS A 693 -18.05 25.72 13.49
N ASP A 694 -18.88 26.58 14.09
CA ASP A 694 -18.45 27.50 15.15
C ASP A 694 -17.96 26.74 16.38
N GLU A 695 -18.60 25.61 16.68
CA GLU A 695 -18.25 24.74 17.80
C GLU A 695 -17.17 23.71 17.46
N GLY A 696 -16.69 23.62 16.20
CA GLY A 696 -15.73 22.61 15.79
C GLY A 696 -16.18 21.17 16.12
N SER A 697 -17.46 20.89 15.90
CA SER A 697 -18.14 19.65 16.32
C SER A 697 -18.64 18.86 15.11
N PRO A 698 -18.64 17.52 15.15
CA PRO A 698 -19.47 16.73 14.24
C PRO A 698 -20.96 16.95 14.55
N ALA A 699 -21.82 16.79 13.54
CA ALA A 699 -23.28 16.84 13.69
C ALA A 699 -23.99 15.99 12.62
N ILE A 700 -25.28 15.70 12.81
CA ILE A 700 -26.10 14.96 11.85
C ILE A 700 -27.30 15.82 11.43
N LEU A 701 -27.47 16.03 10.12
CA LEU A 701 -28.67 16.59 9.52
C LEU A 701 -29.71 15.47 9.41
N GLN A 702 -30.81 15.59 10.15
CA GLN A 702 -31.83 14.57 10.24
C GLN A 702 -33.10 15.01 9.51
N ILE A 703 -33.70 14.14 8.69
CA ILE A 703 -34.94 14.42 7.95
C ILE A 703 -36.00 13.43 8.39
N HIS A 704 -37.08 13.94 8.96
CA HIS A 704 -38.26 13.14 9.31
C HIS A 704 -39.14 12.88 8.06
N PRO A 705 -39.91 11.77 7.96
CA PRO A 705 -40.67 11.43 6.75
C PRO A 705 -41.70 12.49 6.36
N THR A 706 -42.27 13.24 7.33
CA THR A 706 -43.16 14.37 7.03
C THR A 706 -42.44 15.53 6.35
N ALA A 707 -41.22 15.84 6.78
CA ALA A 707 -40.35 16.81 6.12
C ALA A 707 -39.90 16.33 4.74
N LEU A 708 -39.58 15.03 4.60
CA LEU A 708 -39.24 14.41 3.32
C LEU A 708 -40.40 14.50 2.32
N ARG A 709 -41.64 14.20 2.73
CA ARG A 709 -42.81 14.31 1.84
C ARG A 709 -43.09 15.75 1.42
N HIS A 710 -42.81 16.73 2.29
CA HIS A 710 -42.99 18.15 1.98
C HIS A 710 -41.89 18.70 1.07
N GLY A 711 -40.63 18.55 1.48
CA GLY A 711 -39.45 19.10 0.78
C GLY A 711 -38.94 18.24 -0.38
N LYS A 712 -39.31 16.95 -0.42
CA LYS A 712 -38.96 15.94 -1.43
C LYS A 712 -37.44 15.87 -1.66
N GLY A 713 -37.02 15.41 -2.84
CA GLY A 713 -35.61 15.31 -3.21
C GLY A 713 -34.84 16.63 -3.18
N ALA A 714 -35.52 17.79 -3.25
CA ALA A 714 -34.86 19.09 -3.17
C ALA A 714 -34.28 19.35 -1.77
N LEU A 715 -35.03 19.00 -0.71
CA LEU A 715 -34.54 19.09 0.67
C LEU A 715 -33.35 18.15 0.91
N VAL A 716 -33.43 16.92 0.39
CA VAL A 716 -32.35 15.93 0.49
C VAL A 716 -31.09 16.43 -0.23
N ALA A 717 -31.23 16.93 -1.47
CA ALA A 717 -30.13 17.48 -2.24
C ALA A 717 -29.47 18.67 -1.54
N ALA A 718 -30.27 19.54 -0.90
CA ALA A 718 -29.76 20.66 -0.10
C ALA A 718 -28.95 20.17 1.11
N CYS A 719 -29.45 19.18 1.85
CA CYS A 719 -28.73 18.58 2.98
C CYS A 719 -27.40 17.96 2.53
N ILE A 720 -27.43 17.16 1.46
CA ILE A 720 -26.23 16.50 0.91
C ILE A 720 -25.21 17.55 0.42
N SER A 721 -25.65 18.61 -0.26
CA SER A 721 -24.76 19.68 -0.72
C SER A 721 -24.15 20.44 0.46
N ALA A 722 -24.94 20.72 1.50
CA ALA A 722 -24.46 21.41 2.69
C ALA A 722 -23.46 20.55 3.47
N ALA A 723 -23.75 19.26 3.66
CA ALA A 723 -22.85 18.30 4.30
C ALA A 723 -21.49 18.19 3.57
N LYS A 724 -21.50 18.14 2.23
CA LYS A 724 -20.28 18.05 1.40
C LYS A 724 -19.41 19.31 1.42
N THR A 725 -20.02 20.47 1.62
CA THR A 725 -19.32 21.76 1.61
C THR A 725 -18.91 22.21 3.01
N ALA A 726 -19.36 21.51 4.05
CA ALA A 726 -18.97 21.78 5.42
C ALA A 726 -17.50 21.37 5.67
N ASN A 727 -16.77 22.23 6.38
CA ASN A 727 -15.41 21.93 6.84
C ASN A 727 -15.39 21.22 8.21
N VAL A 728 -16.51 20.61 8.62
CA VAL A 728 -16.65 19.76 9.80
C VAL A 728 -17.43 18.50 9.41
N PRO A 729 -17.31 17.36 10.12
CA PRO A 729 -18.00 16.13 9.75
C PRO A 729 -19.52 16.26 9.91
N ILE A 730 -20.25 16.14 8.79
CA ILE A 730 -21.71 16.19 8.75
C ILE A 730 -22.24 14.97 8.00
N ALA A 731 -23.15 14.22 8.62
CA ALA A 731 -23.90 13.15 7.95
C ALA A 731 -25.36 13.56 7.70
N VAL A 732 -25.99 12.95 6.69
CA VAL A 732 -27.43 13.08 6.40
C VAL A 732 -28.15 11.78 6.77
N HIS A 733 -29.19 11.90 7.59
CA HIS A 733 -29.91 10.78 8.20
C HIS A 733 -31.41 10.83 7.93
N LEU A 734 -32.01 9.71 7.52
CA LEU A 734 -33.46 9.55 7.48
C LEU A 734 -33.93 9.07 8.86
N ASP A 735 -34.82 9.83 9.49
CA ASP A 735 -35.42 9.50 10.78
C ASP A 735 -36.71 8.69 10.60
N HIS A 736 -37.06 7.83 11.56
CA HIS A 736 -38.35 7.13 11.65
C HIS A 736 -38.90 6.54 10.34
N GLY A 737 -38.06 5.85 9.55
CA GLY A 737 -38.52 5.16 8.35
C GLY A 737 -39.41 3.97 8.70
N THR A 738 -40.71 4.05 8.39
CA THR A 738 -41.69 2.98 8.66
C THR A 738 -42.06 2.16 7.42
N ASP A 739 -41.94 2.75 6.22
CA ASP A 739 -42.28 2.13 4.94
C ASP A 739 -41.01 1.65 4.22
N GLU A 740 -41.00 0.38 3.81
CA GLU A 740 -39.82 -0.25 3.18
C GLU A 740 -39.44 0.43 1.86
N GLN A 741 -40.42 0.86 1.04
CA GLN A 741 -40.13 1.51 -0.23
C GLN A 741 -39.60 2.93 -0.01
N GLU A 742 -40.18 3.71 0.91
CA GLU A 742 -39.69 5.05 1.26
C GLU A 742 -38.23 5.01 1.78
N ILE A 743 -37.88 3.97 2.55
CA ILE A 743 -36.50 3.75 3.01
C ILE A 743 -35.56 3.43 1.85
N LEU A 744 -35.95 2.53 0.95
CA LEU A 744 -35.14 2.20 -0.22
C LEU A 744 -34.96 3.39 -1.16
N ASP A 745 -36.02 4.18 -1.37
CA ASP A 745 -35.98 5.40 -2.15
C ASP A 745 -35.02 6.43 -1.50
N ALA A 746 -35.06 6.57 -0.17
CA ALA A 746 -34.13 7.43 0.54
C ALA A 746 -32.66 6.98 0.37
N ILE A 747 -32.39 5.68 0.44
CA ILE A 747 -31.06 5.16 0.14
C ILE A 747 -30.62 5.56 -1.27
N ASP A 748 -31.50 5.42 -2.27
CA ASP A 748 -31.21 5.78 -3.66
C ASP A 748 -31.08 7.31 -3.87
N MET A 749 -31.69 8.13 -3.01
CA MET A 749 -31.50 9.59 -2.99
C MET A 749 -30.16 10.04 -2.40
N GLY A 750 -29.39 9.13 -1.77
CA GLY A 750 -28.03 9.38 -1.32
C GLY A 750 -27.88 9.77 0.15
N PHE A 751 -28.77 9.30 1.02
CA PHE A 751 -28.61 9.41 2.48
C PHE A 751 -27.38 8.61 2.96
N ASP A 752 -26.64 9.15 3.93
CA ASP A 752 -25.48 8.46 4.55
C ASP A 752 -25.94 7.37 5.54
N SER A 753 -27.12 7.57 6.12
CA SER A 753 -27.69 6.71 7.15
C SER A 753 -29.21 6.76 7.17
N ILE A 754 -29.82 5.67 7.63
CA ILE A 754 -31.27 5.54 7.77
C ILE A 754 -31.63 5.01 9.17
N MET A 755 -32.84 5.31 9.62
CA MET A 755 -33.46 4.68 10.76
C MET A 755 -34.67 3.85 10.31
N ILE A 756 -34.72 2.59 10.76
CA ILE A 756 -35.86 1.70 10.57
C ILE A 756 -36.70 1.71 11.86
N ASP A 757 -37.90 2.26 11.78
CA ASP A 757 -38.86 2.28 12.87
C ASP A 757 -40.01 1.30 12.58
N CYS A 758 -39.82 0.06 13.02
CA CYS A 758 -40.86 -0.96 13.07
C CYS A 758 -41.35 -1.21 14.51
N SER A 759 -41.12 -0.27 15.44
CA SER A 759 -41.38 -0.44 16.87
C SER A 759 -42.85 -0.67 17.23
N HIS A 760 -43.76 -0.22 16.36
CA HIS A 760 -45.21 -0.41 16.46
C HIS A 760 -45.66 -1.85 16.12
N LEU A 761 -44.81 -2.65 15.46
CA LEU A 761 -45.10 -4.04 15.09
C LEU A 761 -44.76 -5.02 16.22
N PRO A 762 -45.35 -6.23 16.23
CA PRO A 762 -44.89 -7.30 17.11
C PRO A 762 -43.39 -7.60 16.91
N PHE A 763 -42.67 -7.91 17.99
CA PHE A 763 -41.21 -8.08 18.00
C PHE A 763 -40.66 -8.92 16.83
N LYS A 764 -41.27 -10.09 16.57
CA LYS A 764 -40.83 -10.99 15.49
C LYS A 764 -40.98 -10.36 14.10
N GLU A 765 -42.00 -9.54 13.88
CA GLU A 765 -42.20 -8.86 12.60
C GLU A 765 -41.25 -7.68 12.43
N ASN A 766 -41.03 -6.90 13.49
CA ASN A 766 -39.99 -5.86 13.53
C ASN A 766 -38.62 -6.47 13.20
N LEU A 767 -38.26 -7.58 13.86
CA LEU A 767 -37.00 -8.28 13.64
C LEU A 767 -36.79 -8.68 12.18
N GLU A 768 -37.77 -9.36 11.57
CA GLU A 768 -37.65 -9.84 10.18
C GLU A 768 -37.59 -8.70 9.16
N ARG A 769 -38.41 -7.65 9.34
CA ARG A 769 -38.39 -6.48 8.44
C ARG A 769 -37.07 -5.72 8.57
N THR A 770 -36.64 -5.42 9.79
CA THR A 770 -35.39 -4.71 10.06
C THR A 770 -34.20 -5.49 9.49
N LYS A 771 -34.14 -6.81 9.68
CA LYS A 771 -33.08 -7.66 9.13
C LYS A 771 -33.00 -7.57 7.60
N ARG A 772 -34.13 -7.64 6.91
CA ARG A 772 -34.19 -7.56 5.44
C ARG A 772 -33.69 -6.21 4.92
N ILE A 773 -34.19 -5.12 5.50
CA ILE A 773 -33.83 -3.76 5.08
C ILE A 773 -32.36 -3.48 5.41
N THR A 774 -31.87 -3.96 6.57
CA THR A 774 -30.46 -3.83 6.96
C THR A 774 -29.52 -4.46 5.93
N ILE A 775 -29.84 -5.66 5.43
CA ILE A 775 -29.06 -6.30 4.36
C ILE A 775 -29.02 -5.42 3.11
N ALA A 776 -30.16 -4.84 2.71
CA ALA A 776 -30.26 -4.00 1.51
C ALA A 776 -29.54 -2.64 1.65
N ALA A 777 -29.53 -2.07 2.86
CA ALA A 777 -28.82 -0.83 3.18
C ALA A 777 -27.31 -1.07 3.26
N HIS A 778 -26.87 -2.13 3.94
CA HIS A 778 -25.46 -2.50 4.05
C HIS A 778 -24.85 -2.86 2.70
N SER A 779 -25.59 -3.50 1.79
CA SER A 779 -25.10 -3.76 0.41
C SER A 779 -24.83 -2.48 -0.38
N ARG A 780 -25.34 -1.33 0.08
CA ARG A 780 -25.13 0.01 -0.48
C ARG A 780 -24.27 0.91 0.43
N ASN A 781 -23.62 0.32 1.44
CA ASN A 781 -22.79 1.01 2.43
C ASN A 781 -23.52 2.11 3.22
N VAL A 782 -24.83 1.98 3.46
CA VAL A 782 -25.62 2.90 4.28
C VAL A 782 -25.64 2.42 5.74
N PHE A 783 -25.40 3.33 6.69
CA PHE A 783 -25.47 3.03 8.13
C PHE A 783 -26.91 2.86 8.58
N VAL A 784 -27.19 1.86 9.41
CA VAL A 784 -28.55 1.52 9.83
C VAL A 784 -28.72 1.69 11.33
N GLU A 785 -29.61 2.60 11.70
CA GLU A 785 -30.23 2.68 13.03
C GLU A 785 -31.56 1.93 13.01
N ALA A 786 -31.93 1.29 14.12
CA ALA A 786 -33.27 0.73 14.27
C ALA A 786 -33.83 0.98 15.67
N GLU A 787 -35.15 1.05 15.76
CA GLU A 787 -35.85 1.30 17.02
C GLU A 787 -36.40 0.02 17.67
N LEU A 788 -36.14 -0.13 18.97
CA LEU A 788 -36.70 -1.20 19.77
C LEU A 788 -37.23 -0.66 21.11
N GLY A 789 -38.50 -0.94 21.39
CA GLY A 789 -39.27 -0.22 22.39
C GLY A 789 -40.05 0.92 21.72
N ARG A 790 -41.03 1.49 22.42
CA ARG A 790 -41.91 2.51 21.86
C ARG A 790 -42.03 3.69 22.83
N LEU A 791 -41.69 4.89 22.36
CA LEU A 791 -41.81 6.13 23.13
C LEU A 791 -43.25 6.65 23.13
N SER A 792 -43.66 7.29 24.22
CA SER A 792 -44.91 8.06 24.32
C SER A 792 -44.70 9.52 23.86
N GLY A 793 -45.77 10.20 23.45
CA GLY A 793 -45.75 11.62 23.05
C GLY A 793 -46.01 11.87 21.55
N THR A 794 -45.80 13.12 21.13
CA THR A 794 -46.05 13.56 19.74
C THR A 794 -44.78 14.08 19.07
N GLU A 795 -44.43 13.51 17.92
CA GLU A 795 -43.41 14.02 17.01
C GLU A 795 -43.98 14.23 15.61
N ASP A 796 -43.94 15.48 15.13
CA ASP A 796 -44.26 15.88 13.74
C ASP A 796 -45.54 15.28 13.12
N GLY A 797 -46.56 15.04 13.95
CA GLY A 797 -47.87 14.53 13.54
C GLY A 797 -48.12 13.05 13.87
N LEU A 798 -47.11 12.32 14.35
CA LEU A 798 -47.23 10.99 14.93
C LEU A 798 -47.42 11.13 16.44
N THR A 799 -48.53 10.62 16.98
CA THR A 799 -48.83 10.64 18.42
C THR A 799 -48.96 9.22 18.94
N VAL A 800 -48.25 8.91 20.03
CA VAL A 800 -48.35 7.66 20.77
C VAL A 800 -48.95 7.96 22.15
N GLU A 801 -50.09 7.35 22.46
CA GLU A 801 -50.78 7.53 23.73
C GLU A 801 -49.98 6.93 24.92
N GLU A 802 -50.08 7.54 26.11
CA GLU A 802 -49.32 7.15 27.31
C GLU A 802 -49.50 5.68 27.72
N TYR A 803 -50.62 5.03 27.37
CA TYR A 803 -50.87 3.62 27.73
C TYR A 803 -50.10 2.60 26.85
N GLU A 804 -49.49 3.03 25.74
CA GLU A 804 -48.73 2.17 24.83
C GLU A 804 -47.21 2.18 25.04
N GLU A 805 -46.71 2.94 26.04
CA GLU A 805 -45.29 3.03 26.35
C GLU A 805 -44.69 1.65 26.68
N LYS A 806 -43.74 1.21 25.86
CA LYS A 806 -43.03 -0.06 26.05
C LYS A 806 -41.54 0.18 26.15
N LEU A 807 -41.02 0.01 27.36
CA LEU A 807 -39.59 -0.01 27.63
C LEU A 807 -38.91 -1.10 26.83
N THR A 808 -37.69 -0.85 26.38
CA THR A 808 -36.87 -1.82 25.67
C THR A 808 -36.51 -2.98 26.60
N ASP A 809 -36.85 -4.21 26.21
CA ASP A 809 -36.46 -5.42 26.93
C ASP A 809 -35.00 -5.79 26.56
N PRO A 810 -34.08 -5.89 27.54
CA PRO A 810 -32.68 -6.28 27.28
C PRO A 810 -32.51 -7.63 26.58
N ILE A 811 -33.38 -8.60 26.87
CA ILE A 811 -33.32 -9.93 26.25
C ILE A 811 -33.66 -9.81 24.76
N GLN A 812 -34.72 -9.06 24.45
CA GLN A 812 -35.10 -8.77 23.08
C GLN A 812 -34.04 -7.95 22.36
N ALA A 813 -33.39 -6.99 23.02
CA ALA A 813 -32.32 -6.18 22.43
C ALA A 813 -31.10 -7.03 22.02
N ASP A 814 -30.67 -7.97 22.86
CA ASP A 814 -29.56 -8.87 22.53
C ASP A 814 -29.88 -9.80 21.35
N GLU A 815 -31.12 -10.31 21.29
CA GLU A 815 -31.61 -11.09 20.14
C GLU A 815 -31.70 -10.23 18.88
N PHE A 816 -32.26 -9.03 19.00
CA PHE A 816 -32.46 -8.12 17.89
C PHE A 816 -31.15 -7.72 17.22
N LEU A 817 -30.15 -7.33 18.00
CA LEU A 817 -28.84 -6.95 17.49
C LEU A 817 -28.09 -8.12 16.85
N ARG A 818 -28.16 -9.32 17.46
CA ARG A 818 -27.53 -10.52 16.92
C ARG A 818 -28.07 -10.89 15.54
N GLU A 819 -29.38 -10.78 15.36
CA GLU A 819 -30.07 -11.23 14.15
C GLU A 819 -30.12 -10.17 13.04
N THR A 820 -30.34 -8.90 13.39
CA THR A 820 -30.45 -7.80 12.42
C THR A 820 -29.10 -7.21 12.04
N LYS A 821 -28.12 -7.21 12.96
CA LYS A 821 -26.80 -6.58 12.81
C LYS A 821 -26.84 -5.08 12.49
N VAL A 822 -27.86 -4.37 12.97
CA VAL A 822 -27.93 -2.90 12.83
C VAL A 822 -26.75 -2.20 13.51
N ASP A 823 -26.29 -1.09 12.92
CA ASP A 823 -25.13 -0.35 13.40
C ASP A 823 -25.45 0.50 14.65
N ALA A 824 -26.71 0.87 14.83
CA ALA A 824 -27.19 1.59 16.02
C ALA A 824 -28.58 1.09 16.48
N LEU A 825 -28.81 1.16 17.79
CA LEU A 825 -30.08 0.82 18.43
C LEU A 825 -30.63 2.03 19.19
N ALA A 826 -31.79 2.53 18.74
CA ALA A 826 -32.60 3.49 19.47
C ALA A 826 -33.46 2.75 20.50
N VAL A 827 -33.42 3.23 21.76
CA VAL A 827 -34.05 2.55 22.90
C VAL A 827 -35.03 3.47 23.64
N CYS A 828 -36.02 2.84 24.28
CA CYS A 828 -36.97 3.46 25.19
C CYS A 828 -36.70 3.01 26.63
N ILE A 829 -36.27 3.95 27.47
CA ILE A 829 -35.96 3.75 28.90
C ILE A 829 -36.82 4.63 29.83
N GLY A 830 -37.92 5.18 29.31
CA GLY A 830 -38.75 6.21 29.95
C GLY A 830 -38.54 7.62 29.40
N ASN A 831 -37.85 7.74 28.26
CA ASN A 831 -37.74 8.95 27.46
C ASN A 831 -39.00 9.15 26.59
N VAL A 832 -39.33 10.40 26.29
CA VAL A 832 -40.56 10.77 25.54
C VAL A 832 -40.26 11.72 24.39
N HIS A 833 -41.10 11.73 23.37
CA HIS A 833 -41.08 12.78 22.36
C HIS A 833 -41.83 14.02 22.86
N GLY A 834 -41.28 15.21 22.59
CA GLY A 834 -41.93 16.46 22.97
C GLY A 834 -41.50 16.98 24.35
N ILE A 835 -42.46 17.35 25.19
CA ILE A 835 -42.24 18.01 26.49
C ILE A 835 -42.45 16.98 27.60
N TYR A 836 -41.46 16.84 28.50
CA TYR A 836 -41.56 15.95 29.65
C TYR A 836 -42.68 16.38 30.63
N PRO A 837 -43.32 15.42 31.33
CA PRO A 837 -44.30 15.71 32.37
C PRO A 837 -43.75 16.62 33.48
N LYS A 838 -44.66 17.30 34.22
CA LYS A 838 -44.29 18.25 35.29
C LYS A 838 -43.41 17.66 36.39
N ASP A 839 -43.49 16.35 36.62
CA ASP A 839 -42.70 15.63 37.63
C ASP A 839 -41.29 15.23 37.13
N GLY A 840 -40.91 15.62 35.90
CA GLY A 840 -39.59 15.40 35.31
C GLY A 840 -39.43 14.05 34.56
N PRO A 841 -38.27 13.85 33.89
CA PRO A 841 -37.98 12.64 33.13
C PRO A 841 -37.80 11.42 34.06
N LYS A 842 -38.46 10.30 33.75
CA LYS A 842 -38.40 9.05 34.54
C LYS A 842 -37.49 8.01 33.87
N LEU A 843 -36.25 8.39 33.59
CA LEU A 843 -35.27 7.51 32.91
C LEU A 843 -34.77 6.39 33.83
N LYS A 844 -34.76 5.16 33.33
CA LYS A 844 -34.23 3.99 34.04
C LYS A 844 -32.76 3.75 33.69
N PHE A 845 -31.84 4.35 34.46
CA PHE A 845 -30.39 4.23 34.21
C PHE A 845 -29.86 2.79 34.34
N ASP A 846 -30.39 1.98 35.26
CA ASP A 846 -30.01 0.55 35.37
C ASP A 846 -30.34 -0.23 34.09
N LEU A 847 -31.44 0.13 33.41
CA LEU A 847 -31.81 -0.45 32.13
C LEU A 847 -30.87 0.06 31.02
N LEU A 848 -30.57 1.36 31.01
CA LEU A 848 -29.67 1.98 30.04
C LEU A 848 -28.26 1.37 30.10
N GLN A 849 -27.73 1.14 31.30
CA GLN A 849 -26.43 0.50 31.50
C GLN A 849 -26.41 -0.90 30.85
N LYS A 850 -27.43 -1.72 31.11
CA LYS A 850 -27.53 -3.06 30.51
C LYS A 850 -27.59 -3.01 28.98
N LEU A 851 -28.35 -2.06 28.42
CA LEU A 851 -28.44 -1.86 26.98
C LEU A 851 -27.10 -1.36 26.40
N GLY A 852 -26.35 -0.55 27.14
CA GLY A 852 -24.98 -0.14 26.79
C GLY A 852 -24.00 -1.31 26.72
N GLU A 853 -24.09 -2.25 27.67
CA GLU A 853 -23.28 -3.47 27.67
C GLU A 853 -23.64 -4.37 26.46
N ILE A 854 -24.93 -4.52 26.15
CA ILE A 854 -25.43 -5.32 25.03
C ILE A 854 -25.01 -4.72 23.68
N THR A 855 -25.22 -3.41 23.47
CA THR A 855 -24.81 -2.73 22.23
C THR A 855 -23.31 -2.84 22.01
N SER A 856 -22.51 -2.63 23.06
CA SER A 856 -21.05 -2.80 23.02
C SER A 856 -20.64 -4.23 22.64
N LYS A 857 -21.31 -5.24 23.20
CA LYS A 857 -21.07 -6.67 22.86
C LYS A 857 -21.29 -6.98 21.37
N HIS A 858 -22.22 -6.28 20.71
CA HIS A 858 -22.55 -6.50 19.30
C HIS A 858 -21.89 -5.48 18.34
N ASN A 859 -20.97 -4.64 18.81
CA ASN A 859 -20.38 -3.54 18.04
C ASN A 859 -21.43 -2.58 17.43
N SER A 860 -22.52 -2.35 18.15
CA SER A 860 -23.58 -1.41 17.79
C SER A 860 -23.54 -0.18 18.70
N PHE A 861 -24.04 0.95 18.23
CA PHE A 861 -24.09 2.19 19.01
C PHE A 861 -25.43 2.36 19.70
N LEU A 862 -25.41 2.85 20.95
CA LEU A 862 -26.63 3.16 21.69
C LEU A 862 -27.11 4.58 21.37
N VAL A 863 -28.38 4.72 21.01
CA VAL A 863 -29.02 5.98 20.63
C VAL A 863 -30.18 6.28 21.56
N LEU A 864 -30.32 7.55 21.95
CA LEU A 864 -31.45 7.99 22.75
C LEU A 864 -32.23 9.10 22.03
N HIS A 865 -33.52 8.84 21.84
CA HIS A 865 -34.48 9.80 21.31
C HIS A 865 -35.07 10.65 22.44
N GLY A 866 -35.63 11.81 22.10
CA GLY A 866 -36.28 12.67 23.11
C GLY A 866 -35.30 13.38 24.05
N ALA A 867 -34.20 13.92 23.52
CA ALA A 867 -33.21 14.65 24.32
C ALA A 867 -33.63 16.09 24.68
N SER A 868 -34.72 16.59 24.09
CA SER A 868 -35.23 17.93 24.39
C SER A 868 -35.82 18.00 25.80
N GLY A 869 -35.42 19.01 26.57
CA GLY A 869 -35.84 19.17 27.98
C GLY A 869 -35.09 18.29 29.00
N LEU A 870 -34.14 17.43 28.60
CA LEU A 870 -33.26 16.74 29.54
C LEU A 870 -32.21 17.70 30.12
N SER A 871 -31.94 17.60 31.42
CA SER A 871 -30.92 18.41 32.08
C SER A 871 -29.50 17.97 31.67
N PRO A 872 -28.49 18.87 31.71
CA PRO A 872 -27.12 18.51 31.36
C PRO A 872 -26.55 17.34 32.16
N ASP A 873 -26.93 17.20 33.43
CA ASP A 873 -26.47 16.10 34.29
C ASP A 873 -27.06 14.75 33.87
N VAL A 874 -28.35 14.73 33.48
CA VAL A 874 -29.00 13.53 32.93
C VAL A 874 -28.35 13.12 31.62
N ILE A 875 -28.04 14.09 30.74
CA ILE A 875 -27.37 13.82 29.47
C ILE A 875 -25.98 13.23 29.69
N LYS A 876 -25.19 13.79 30.61
CA LYS A 876 -23.87 13.25 30.97
C LYS A 876 -23.96 11.82 31.51
N GLU A 877 -24.95 11.52 32.34
CA GLU A 877 -25.15 10.17 32.86
C GLU A 877 -25.54 9.19 31.73
N CYS A 878 -26.37 9.62 30.76
CA CYS A 878 -26.67 8.81 29.58
C CYS A 878 -25.42 8.51 28.74
N ILE A 879 -24.54 9.49 28.52
CA ILE A 879 -23.28 9.31 27.77
C ILE A 879 -22.36 8.34 28.48
N LYS A 880 -22.26 8.44 29.82
CA LYS A 880 -21.48 7.53 30.66
C LYS A 880 -21.96 6.08 30.52
N HIS A 881 -23.26 5.87 30.34
CA HIS A 881 -23.85 4.54 30.10
C HIS A 881 -23.85 4.08 28.63
N GLY A 882 -23.14 4.79 27.74
CA GLY A 882 -22.86 4.31 26.39
C GLY A 882 -23.63 5.00 25.27
N VAL A 883 -24.50 5.97 25.55
CA VAL A 883 -25.21 6.73 24.51
C VAL A 883 -24.22 7.53 23.65
N ARG A 884 -24.31 7.42 22.33
CA ARG A 884 -23.43 8.10 21.36
C ARG A 884 -24.16 9.01 20.38
N LYS A 885 -25.48 8.91 20.28
CA LYS A 885 -26.31 9.81 19.46
C LYS A 885 -27.53 10.25 20.26
N PHE A 886 -27.88 11.53 20.13
CA PHE A 886 -29.13 12.09 20.64
C PHE A 886 -29.93 12.72 19.50
N ASN A 887 -31.21 12.34 19.38
CA ASN A 887 -32.14 12.99 18.46
C ASN A 887 -32.75 14.24 19.12
N VAL A 888 -32.72 15.37 18.40
CA VAL A 888 -33.18 16.68 18.88
C VAL A 888 -34.08 17.33 17.83
N ASN A 889 -35.32 17.63 18.24
CA ASN A 889 -36.30 18.30 17.38
C ASN A 889 -37.02 19.45 18.10
N THR A 890 -37.75 19.14 19.18
CA THR A 890 -38.71 20.04 19.85
C THR A 890 -38.17 21.45 20.13
N GLU A 891 -36.98 21.58 20.71
CA GLU A 891 -36.41 22.90 21.06
C GLU A 891 -35.98 23.70 19.84
N VAL A 892 -35.38 23.06 18.83
CA VAL A 892 -34.94 23.71 17.58
C VAL A 892 -36.16 24.18 16.80
N ARG A 893 -37.18 23.32 16.67
CA ARG A 893 -38.46 23.67 16.04
C ARG A 893 -39.17 24.80 16.79
N SER A 894 -39.17 24.78 18.12
CA SER A 894 -39.80 25.82 18.93
C SER A 894 -39.10 27.18 18.78
N ALA A 895 -37.76 27.19 18.70
CA ALA A 895 -37.00 28.40 18.43
C ALA A 895 -37.40 29.03 17.08
N TYR A 896 -37.52 28.21 16.03
CA TYR A 896 -37.96 28.65 14.71
C TYR A 896 -39.40 29.18 14.70
N VAL A 897 -40.35 28.43 15.27
CA VAL A 897 -41.78 28.82 15.28
C VAL A 897 -41.99 30.09 16.10
N THR A 898 -41.26 30.27 17.20
CA THR A 898 -41.39 31.46 18.06
C THR A 898 -40.97 32.72 17.31
N THR A 899 -39.90 32.67 16.51
CA THR A 899 -39.49 33.82 15.68
C THR A 899 -40.52 34.20 14.62
N LEU A 900 -41.37 33.26 14.20
CA LEU A 900 -42.44 33.50 13.21
C LEU A 900 -43.75 34.03 13.82
N ARG A 901 -43.97 33.87 15.14
CA ARG A 901 -45.24 34.28 15.79
C ARG A 901 -45.37 35.79 16.00
N GLU A 902 -44.25 36.50 16.16
CA GLU A 902 -44.22 37.97 16.32
C GLU A 902 -43.20 38.61 15.37
N PRO A 903 -43.43 38.58 14.05
CA PRO A 903 -42.49 39.15 13.08
C PRO A 903 -42.47 40.69 13.19
N LYS A 904 -41.31 41.25 13.53
CA LYS A 904 -41.07 42.71 13.63
C LYS A 904 -40.19 43.28 12.51
N LYS A 905 -39.71 42.44 11.58
CA LYS A 905 -38.78 42.79 10.49
C LYS A 905 -39.26 42.21 9.15
N ASP A 906 -38.55 42.52 8.05
CA ASP A 906 -38.86 41.99 6.71
C ASP A 906 -38.45 40.50 6.58
N LEU A 907 -38.89 39.83 5.50
CA LEU A 907 -38.79 38.37 5.32
C LEU A 907 -37.38 37.81 5.52
N LEU A 908 -36.36 38.38 4.86
CA LEU A 908 -34.97 37.90 4.98
C LEU A 908 -34.41 38.12 6.39
N ASP A 909 -34.79 39.22 7.05
CA ASP A 909 -34.40 39.47 8.44
C ASP A 909 -35.05 38.48 9.40
N ILE A 910 -36.33 38.12 9.17
CA ILE A 910 -37.02 37.08 9.95
C ILE A 910 -36.32 35.73 9.77
N MET A 911 -35.97 35.37 8.53
CA MET A 911 -35.26 34.12 8.23
C MET A 911 -33.88 34.10 8.92
N SER A 912 -33.13 35.21 8.90
CA SER A 912 -31.86 35.33 9.62
C SER A 912 -32.05 35.20 11.13
N CYS A 913 -33.05 35.89 11.72
CA CYS A 913 -33.37 35.78 13.14
C CYS A 913 -33.74 34.34 13.54
N ALA A 914 -34.49 33.64 12.68
CA ALA A 914 -34.87 32.25 12.90
C ALA A 914 -33.66 31.31 12.84
N GLN A 915 -32.73 31.56 11.91
CA GLN A 915 -31.46 30.84 11.84
C GLN A 915 -30.63 31.04 13.10
N ASP A 916 -30.45 32.27 13.56
CA ASP A 916 -29.69 32.58 14.77
C ASP A 916 -30.30 31.94 16.03
N ALA A 917 -31.63 31.95 16.14
CA ALA A 917 -32.34 31.30 17.23
C ALA A 917 -32.13 29.78 17.24
N MET A 918 -32.27 29.12 16.08
CA MET A 918 -31.99 27.68 15.97
C MET A 918 -30.52 27.37 16.25
N LYS A 919 -29.59 28.14 15.66
CA LYS A 919 -28.14 27.98 15.83
C LYS A 919 -27.73 28.04 17.29
N THR A 920 -28.32 28.95 18.07
CA THR A 920 -28.04 29.09 19.51
C THR A 920 -28.41 27.80 20.26
N VAL A 921 -29.62 27.27 20.04
CA VAL A 921 -30.07 26.01 20.67
C VAL A 921 -29.17 24.84 20.25
N ILE A 922 -28.82 24.74 18.97
CA ILE A 922 -27.97 23.67 18.45
C ILE A 922 -26.58 23.73 19.10
N ALA A 923 -25.95 24.92 19.17
CA ALA A 923 -24.64 25.10 19.79
C ALA A 923 -24.63 24.72 21.28
N GLU A 924 -25.69 25.07 22.03
CA GLU A 924 -25.86 24.64 23.41
C GLU A 924 -25.92 23.11 23.53
N LYS A 925 -26.67 22.43 22.65
CA LYS A 925 -26.75 20.97 22.66
C LYS A 925 -25.41 20.31 22.32
N LEU A 926 -24.68 20.80 21.33
CA LEU A 926 -23.34 20.30 20.99
C LEU A 926 -22.36 20.40 22.18
N LYS A 927 -22.45 21.46 22.99
CA LYS A 927 -21.67 21.60 24.22
C LYS A 927 -22.08 20.58 25.28
N VAL A 928 -23.39 20.43 25.51
CA VAL A 928 -23.92 19.51 26.52
C VAL A 928 -23.66 18.05 26.15
N PHE A 929 -23.66 17.70 24.86
CA PHE A 929 -23.30 16.37 24.37
C PHE A 929 -21.80 16.09 24.38
N GLY A 930 -20.97 17.10 24.65
CA GLY A 930 -19.52 16.98 24.73
C GLY A 930 -18.81 16.88 23.38
N SER A 931 -19.49 17.19 22.27
CA SER A 931 -18.96 17.10 20.91
C SER A 931 -18.26 18.39 20.44
N SER A 932 -18.51 19.53 21.11
CA SER A 932 -17.80 20.79 20.85
C SER A 932 -16.27 20.62 21.01
N GLY A 933 -15.52 21.14 20.03
CA GLY A 933 -14.06 21.10 19.94
C GLY A 933 -13.45 19.75 19.53
N LYS A 934 -14.26 18.71 19.29
CA LYS A 934 -13.74 17.36 19.02
C LYS A 934 -13.11 17.20 17.63
N PHE A 935 -13.48 18.03 16.65
CA PHE A 935 -12.88 17.99 15.31
C PHE A 935 -11.54 18.75 15.22
N LEU A 936 -11.36 19.82 16.01
CA LEU A 936 -10.16 20.67 15.93
C LEU A 936 -8.89 20.00 16.47
N ASN A 937 -9.01 18.98 17.33
CA ASN A 937 -7.87 18.28 17.93
C ASN A 937 -7.22 17.21 17.03
N GLN A 938 -7.74 16.95 15.83
CA GLN A 938 -7.20 15.95 14.90
C GLN A 938 -6.31 16.53 13.79
N ALA A 939 -6.25 17.85 13.64
CA ALA A 939 -5.42 18.50 12.62
C ALA A 939 -3.95 18.73 13.05
N HIS A 940 -3.56 18.28 14.25
CA HIS A 940 -2.25 18.55 14.86
C HIS A 940 -1.51 17.31 15.40
N VAL A 941 -1.77 16.11 14.86
CA VAL A 941 -0.95 14.91 15.16
C VAL A 941 -0.47 14.25 13.87
#